data_AF-A0A9X0JX63-F1
#
_entry.id   AF-A0A9X0JX63-F1
#
_cell.length_a   1.000
_cell.length_b   1.000
_cell.length_c   1.000
_cell.angle_alpha   90.00
_cell.angle_beta   90.00
_cell.angle_gamma   90.00
#
_symmetry.space_group_name_H-M   'P 1'
#
loop_
_entity.id
_entity.type
_entity.pdbx_description
1 polymer ?
#
loop_
_entity_poly.entity_id
_entity_poly.type
_entity_poly.pdbx_seq_one_letter_code
_entity_poly.pdbx_strand_id
1 'polypeptide(L)'
;MSHSIEQLSINTIRTLSIDAIEKANSGHPGMPMGAAPMAYTLWTQFMKHNPNNPTWFNRDRFVLSAGHGSMLLYSLLHLSGYDVTMDDLKNFRQWGSKTPGHPEYGHTAGVDATTGPLGQGIATAVGMAMAERHLAAKYNRDAYNVVDHYTYAICGDGDLMEGVSAEASSLAAHLQLGRLVVLYDSNDISLDGDLNRSFSESVEDRYKAYGWQVIRVEDGNDIEAIAKAIEEAKADEKRPTLIEVRTTIGFGSPNKSGKSASHGSPLGVEETKLTKEAYAWTAEQDFHVAEEVYDNFRKTVQDVGETAQAEWNTMLGEYAQAYPELANEFQAAMNGQLPEGWEQNLPTYELGSKAATRNSSGAVINAIAESVPSFFGGSADLAGSNKTYMNNEKDFTRDDYSGKNIWYGVREFAMGAAMNGIALHGGLKTYGGTFFVFSDYLRPAIRLAALMQLPVTYVFTHDSIAVGEDGPTHEPIEQLAALRAMPNVSVIRPADGNESVAAWRLALESTNKPTALVLTRQDLPTLEGAKDDTYEKVAKGAYVVSASKKETADVILLATGSEVSLAVEAQKALAVDGVDAAVVSMPSMDRFEAQTAEYKESVLPKAVTKRFAIEMGATFGWHRYVGLEGDVLGIDTFGASAPGEKIMEEYGFTVENVVRKVKEML
;
A
#
# COMPACT_ATOMS: atom_id res chain seq x y z
N MET A 1 16.43 15.28 -38.77
CA MET A 1 15.99 15.51 -37.38
C MET A 1 15.17 16.78 -37.34
N SER A 2 14.11 16.81 -36.53
CA SER A 2 13.30 18.02 -36.32
C SER A 2 14.09 19.04 -35.51
N HIS A 3 13.95 20.33 -35.82
CA HIS A 3 14.51 21.45 -35.04
C HIS A 3 13.45 22.11 -34.15
N SER A 4 12.36 21.40 -33.83
CA SER A 4 11.29 21.94 -32.99
C SER A 4 11.70 21.94 -31.51
N ILE A 5 11.07 22.83 -30.74
CA ILE A 5 11.35 22.97 -29.30
C ILE A 5 10.93 21.71 -28.52
N GLU A 6 9.90 21.01 -28.99
CA GLU A 6 9.44 19.74 -28.44
C GLU A 6 10.53 18.68 -28.60
N GLN A 7 11.11 18.57 -29.79
CA GLN A 7 12.18 17.59 -30.04
C GLN A 7 13.44 17.87 -29.23
N LEU A 8 13.79 19.15 -29.07
CA LEU A 8 14.91 19.56 -28.21
C LEU A 8 14.64 19.23 -26.74
N SER A 9 13.42 19.46 -26.27
CA SER A 9 12.98 19.13 -24.91
C SER A 9 13.03 17.63 -24.65
N ILE A 10 12.52 16.81 -25.59
CA ILE A 10 12.60 15.35 -25.55
C ILE A 10 14.05 14.89 -25.48
N ASN A 11 14.94 15.44 -26.31
CA ASN A 11 16.35 15.07 -26.28
C ASN A 11 17.06 15.56 -25.00
N THR A 12 16.61 16.66 -24.40
CA THR A 12 17.10 17.12 -23.09
C THR A 12 16.75 16.13 -21.98
N ILE A 13 15.52 15.58 -21.97
CA ILE A 13 15.14 14.50 -21.04
C ILE A 13 16.06 13.29 -21.22
N ARG A 14 16.29 12.89 -22.47
CA ARG A 14 17.17 11.76 -22.80
C ARG A 14 18.59 11.99 -22.29
N THR A 15 19.18 13.14 -22.59
CA THR A 15 20.58 13.44 -22.23
C THR A 15 20.76 13.65 -20.73
N LEU A 16 19.84 14.32 -20.02
CA LEU A 16 19.87 14.40 -18.56
C LEU A 16 19.81 13.02 -17.91
N SER A 17 18.95 12.14 -18.43
CA SER A 17 18.82 10.78 -17.95
C SER A 17 20.12 10.00 -18.14
N ILE A 18 20.71 10.05 -19.33
CA ILE A 18 21.98 9.38 -19.64
C ILE A 18 23.10 9.94 -18.75
N ASP A 19 23.27 11.26 -18.68
CA ASP A 19 24.37 11.91 -17.97
C ASP A 19 24.32 11.64 -16.46
N ALA A 20 23.13 11.63 -15.86
CA ALA A 20 22.95 11.26 -14.45
C ALA A 20 23.35 9.80 -14.18
N ILE A 21 22.98 8.89 -15.08
CA ILE A 21 23.29 7.45 -14.99
C ILE A 21 24.79 7.21 -15.18
N GLU A 22 25.42 7.89 -16.14
CA GLU A 22 26.88 7.85 -16.34
C GLU A 22 27.61 8.36 -15.09
N LYS A 23 27.18 9.51 -14.54
CA LYS A 23 27.79 10.08 -13.34
C LYS A 23 27.63 9.20 -12.11
N ALA A 24 26.47 8.56 -11.94
CA ALA A 24 26.21 7.61 -10.87
C ALA A 24 26.92 6.26 -11.08
N ASN A 25 27.36 5.98 -12.31
CA ASN A 25 27.82 4.67 -12.77
C ASN A 25 26.82 3.54 -12.42
N SER A 26 25.53 3.88 -12.44
CA SER A 26 24.43 3.00 -12.01
C SER A 26 23.10 3.56 -12.52
N GLY A 27 22.23 2.70 -13.07
CA GLY A 27 20.89 3.08 -13.51
C GLY A 27 20.45 2.42 -14.81
N HIS A 28 19.31 2.88 -15.33
CA HIS A 28 18.60 2.26 -16.45
C HIS A 28 18.36 3.30 -17.56
N PRO A 29 19.24 3.41 -18.57
CA PRO A 29 19.13 4.47 -19.58
C PRO A 29 18.13 4.13 -20.69
N GLY A 30 17.90 2.83 -20.95
CA GLY A 30 17.15 2.36 -22.11
C GLY A 30 15.71 2.87 -22.18
N MET A 31 14.94 2.72 -21.10
CA MET A 31 13.54 3.16 -21.05
C MET A 31 13.42 4.70 -21.11
N PRO A 32 14.18 5.51 -20.34
CA PRO A 32 14.17 6.96 -20.51
C PRO A 32 14.46 7.41 -21.96
N MET A 33 15.33 6.70 -22.68
CA MET A 33 15.63 7.00 -24.08
C MET A 33 14.46 6.69 -25.02
N GLY A 34 13.81 5.53 -24.85
CA GLY A 34 12.66 5.11 -25.66
C GLY A 34 11.39 5.90 -25.35
N ALA A 35 11.08 6.11 -24.07
CA ALA A 35 9.81 6.66 -23.59
C ALA A 35 9.79 8.19 -23.37
N ALA A 36 10.91 8.89 -23.56
CA ALA A 36 10.92 10.37 -23.45
C ALA A 36 9.85 11.07 -24.31
N PRO A 37 9.57 10.68 -25.56
CA PRO A 37 8.52 11.34 -26.36
C PRO A 37 7.12 11.16 -25.77
N MET A 38 6.76 9.95 -25.33
CA MET A 38 5.42 9.70 -24.78
C MET A 38 5.21 10.40 -23.44
N ALA A 39 6.24 10.41 -22.60
CA ALA A 39 6.19 11.07 -21.30
C ALA A 39 6.18 12.59 -21.47
N TYR A 40 6.99 13.16 -22.37
CA TYR A 40 6.96 14.59 -22.70
C TYR A 40 5.56 15.02 -23.17
N THR A 41 4.96 14.26 -24.08
CA THR A 41 3.65 14.55 -24.65
C THR A 41 2.58 14.58 -23.55
N LEU A 42 2.52 13.50 -22.74
CA LEU A 42 1.60 13.42 -21.61
C LEU A 42 1.78 14.60 -20.64
N TRP A 43 3.03 14.86 -20.24
CA TRP A 43 3.37 15.80 -19.18
C TRP A 43 3.14 17.26 -19.57
N THR A 44 3.43 17.63 -20.82
CA THR A 44 3.36 19.04 -21.26
C THR A 44 2.06 19.42 -21.94
N GLN A 45 1.25 18.45 -22.39
CA GLN A 45 0.04 18.73 -23.17
C GLN A 45 -1.26 18.27 -22.52
N PHE A 46 -1.21 17.27 -21.64
CA PHE A 46 -2.43 16.62 -21.14
C PHE A 46 -2.61 16.64 -19.62
N MET A 47 -1.50 16.50 -18.87
CA MET A 47 -1.56 16.49 -17.41
C MET A 47 -1.89 17.87 -16.87
N LYS A 48 -2.85 17.91 -15.94
CA LYS A 48 -3.20 19.08 -15.12
C LYS A 48 -2.51 18.99 -13.77
N HIS A 49 -1.36 19.63 -13.61
CA HIS A 49 -0.57 19.56 -12.38
C HIS A 49 0.18 20.87 -12.13
N ASN A 50 0.43 21.20 -10.86
CA ASN A 50 1.16 22.41 -10.47
C ASN A 50 2.48 22.06 -9.77
N PRO A 51 3.64 22.26 -10.41
CA PRO A 51 4.96 22.03 -9.80
C PRO A 51 5.20 22.82 -8.51
N ASN A 52 4.61 24.02 -8.39
CA ASN A 52 4.72 24.86 -7.20
C ASN A 52 3.79 24.41 -6.05
N ASN A 53 2.88 23.47 -6.33
CA ASN A 53 2.08 22.78 -5.32
C ASN A 53 1.91 21.29 -5.67
N PRO A 54 2.96 20.47 -5.46
CA PRO A 54 2.98 19.07 -5.88
C PRO A 54 1.91 18.21 -5.19
N THR A 55 1.30 18.70 -4.11
CA THR A 55 0.27 18.00 -3.34
C THR A 55 -1.14 18.55 -3.56
N TRP A 56 -1.35 19.42 -4.57
CA TRP A 56 -2.69 19.87 -4.94
C TRP A 56 -3.65 18.68 -5.11
N PHE A 57 -4.75 18.70 -4.35
CA PHE A 57 -5.66 17.56 -4.22
C PHE A 57 -6.32 17.16 -5.54
N ASN A 58 -6.60 18.09 -6.45
CA ASN A 58 -7.29 17.82 -7.71
C ASN A 58 -6.35 17.82 -8.93
N ARG A 59 -5.03 17.65 -8.72
CA ARG A 59 -4.07 17.44 -9.81
C ARG A 59 -4.30 16.09 -10.49
N ASP A 60 -3.96 15.97 -11.76
CA ASP A 60 -3.82 14.64 -12.36
C ASP A 60 -2.71 13.86 -11.64
N ARG A 61 -2.98 12.59 -11.33
CA ARG A 61 -2.00 11.71 -10.68
C ARG A 61 -1.13 11.02 -11.71
N PHE A 62 0.13 10.78 -11.39
CA PHE A 62 1.07 10.09 -12.28
C PHE A 62 1.89 9.03 -11.55
N VAL A 63 1.84 7.80 -12.05
CA VAL A 63 2.59 6.66 -11.50
C VAL A 63 3.54 6.08 -12.56
N LEU A 64 4.84 6.14 -12.30
CA LEU A 64 5.82 5.41 -13.11
C LEU A 64 5.91 3.96 -12.62
N SER A 65 5.06 3.07 -13.11
CA SER A 65 5.04 1.65 -12.71
C SER A 65 6.34 0.94 -13.04
N ALA A 66 6.90 1.23 -14.23
CA ALA A 66 8.25 0.87 -14.61
C ALA A 66 9.29 1.72 -13.87
N GLY A 67 9.33 1.62 -12.54
CA GLY A 67 10.09 2.50 -11.65
C GLY A 67 11.60 2.48 -11.90
N HIS A 68 12.12 1.49 -12.62
CA HIS A 68 13.53 1.46 -13.02
C HIS A 68 13.88 2.62 -13.95
N GLY A 69 12.92 3.15 -14.72
CA GLY A 69 13.04 4.36 -15.54
C GLY A 69 13.06 5.67 -14.75
N SER A 70 13.45 5.65 -13.48
CA SER A 70 13.34 6.78 -12.53
C SER A 70 13.92 8.10 -13.04
N MET A 71 15.01 8.07 -13.81
CA MET A 71 15.62 9.28 -14.37
C MET A 71 14.72 10.00 -15.39
N LEU A 72 13.81 9.29 -16.06
CA LEU A 72 12.78 9.93 -16.89
C LEU A 72 11.91 10.86 -16.02
N LEU A 73 11.40 10.33 -14.91
CA LEU A 73 10.57 11.08 -13.98
C LEU A 73 11.34 12.24 -13.34
N TYR A 74 12.56 12.01 -12.85
CA TYR A 74 13.35 13.08 -12.24
C TYR A 74 13.72 14.19 -13.22
N SER A 75 14.02 13.84 -14.48
CA SER A 75 14.26 14.84 -15.53
C SER A 75 13.01 15.66 -15.81
N LEU A 76 11.82 15.04 -15.91
CA LEU A 76 10.55 15.74 -16.09
C LEU A 76 10.24 16.68 -14.92
N LEU A 77 10.39 16.20 -13.68
CA LEU A 77 10.17 16.98 -12.47
C LEU A 77 11.08 18.23 -12.44
N HIS A 78 12.37 18.02 -12.70
CA HIS A 78 13.36 19.10 -12.74
C HIS A 78 13.03 20.15 -13.80
N LEU A 79 12.80 19.71 -15.05
CA LEU A 79 12.51 20.61 -16.17
C LEU A 79 11.18 21.38 -15.97
N SER A 80 10.25 20.80 -15.22
CA SER A 80 8.95 21.40 -14.93
C SER A 80 8.97 22.35 -13.72
N GLY A 81 10.08 22.47 -13.00
CA GLY A 81 10.19 23.36 -11.85
C GLY A 81 9.62 22.80 -10.54
N TYR A 82 9.49 21.47 -10.40
CA TYR A 82 9.34 20.86 -9.08
C TYR A 82 10.62 21.09 -8.26
N ASP A 83 10.56 20.85 -6.94
CA ASP A 83 11.73 20.92 -6.05
C ASP A 83 12.69 19.72 -6.22
N VAL A 84 13.16 19.54 -7.45
CA VAL A 84 14.22 18.64 -7.89
C VAL A 84 15.21 19.48 -8.69
N THR A 85 16.34 19.79 -8.07
CA THR A 85 17.35 20.67 -8.65
C THR A 85 18.28 19.92 -9.61
N MET A 86 19.05 20.66 -10.40
CA MET A 86 20.11 20.06 -11.23
C MET A 86 21.14 19.31 -10.37
N ASP A 87 21.42 19.80 -9.16
CA ASP A 87 22.33 19.12 -8.23
C ASP A 87 21.73 17.83 -7.67
N ASP A 88 20.40 17.76 -7.50
CA ASP A 88 19.72 16.51 -7.20
C ASP A 88 19.89 15.49 -8.33
N LEU A 89 19.73 15.91 -9.60
CA LEU A 89 19.98 15.02 -10.75
C LEU A 89 21.44 14.52 -10.79
N LYS A 90 22.41 15.41 -10.53
CA LYS A 90 23.83 15.04 -10.42
C LYS A 90 24.11 14.12 -9.23
N ASN A 91 23.24 14.07 -8.23
CA ASN A 91 23.32 13.18 -7.08
C ASN A 91 22.40 11.95 -7.20
N PHE A 92 21.94 11.61 -8.40
CA PHE A 92 21.20 10.38 -8.65
C PHE A 92 21.88 9.15 -8.03
N ARG A 93 21.11 8.34 -7.30
CA ARG A 93 21.56 7.13 -6.58
C ARG A 93 22.63 7.36 -5.51
N GLN A 94 22.83 8.59 -5.06
CA GLN A 94 23.76 8.89 -3.98
C GLN A 94 23.06 8.89 -2.61
N TRP A 95 23.84 8.64 -1.56
CA TRP A 95 23.34 8.60 -0.18
C TRP A 95 22.64 9.91 0.21
N GLY A 96 21.40 9.81 0.68
CA GLY A 96 20.61 10.95 1.14
C GLY A 96 20.10 11.89 0.03
N SER A 97 20.26 11.52 -1.25
CA SER A 97 19.74 12.31 -2.38
C SER A 97 18.21 12.28 -2.46
N LYS A 98 17.63 13.32 -3.07
CA LYS A 98 16.20 13.35 -3.47
C LYS A 98 15.91 12.53 -4.73
N THR A 99 16.91 11.84 -5.29
CA THR A 99 16.83 11.11 -6.57
C THR A 99 17.32 9.66 -6.38
N PRO A 100 16.60 8.85 -5.58
CA PRO A 100 16.95 7.45 -5.34
C PRO A 100 16.88 6.59 -6.61
N GLY A 101 17.33 5.34 -6.52
CA GLY A 101 17.44 4.47 -7.69
C GLY A 101 16.12 4.03 -8.33
N HIS A 102 15.02 4.13 -7.58
CA HIS A 102 13.63 3.98 -8.00
C HIS A 102 12.81 5.10 -7.31
N PRO A 103 11.66 5.54 -7.85
CA PRO A 103 10.84 6.58 -7.23
C PRO A 103 10.42 6.22 -5.80
N GLU A 104 10.59 7.14 -4.86
CA GLU A 104 10.20 6.98 -3.45
C GLU A 104 9.25 8.13 -3.04
N TYR A 105 8.00 7.78 -2.74
CA TYR A 105 7.01 8.70 -2.18
C TYR A 105 7.50 9.29 -0.86
N GLY A 106 7.27 10.60 -0.66
CA GLY A 106 7.69 11.34 0.53
C GLY A 106 9.16 11.79 0.50
N HIS A 107 10.00 11.24 -0.38
CA HIS A 107 11.41 11.62 -0.52
C HIS A 107 11.66 12.65 -1.64
N THR A 108 10.84 12.64 -2.70
CA THR A 108 11.00 13.49 -3.89
C THR A 108 9.72 14.26 -4.17
N ALA A 109 9.80 15.58 -4.36
CA ALA A 109 8.64 16.40 -4.72
C ALA A 109 8.07 15.96 -6.08
N GLY A 110 6.76 15.71 -6.14
CA GLY A 110 6.06 15.30 -7.36
C GLY A 110 6.10 13.79 -7.67
N VAL A 111 6.67 12.96 -6.79
CA VAL A 111 6.54 11.50 -6.87
C VAL A 111 5.29 11.06 -6.10
N ASP A 112 4.29 10.56 -6.84
CA ASP A 112 2.98 10.20 -6.26
C ASP A 112 2.93 8.81 -5.62
N ALA A 113 3.86 7.91 -5.96
CA ALA A 113 3.93 6.56 -5.41
C ALA A 113 5.36 6.02 -5.43
N THR A 114 5.73 5.23 -4.42
CA THR A 114 6.94 4.42 -4.48
C THR A 114 6.71 3.25 -5.42
N THR A 115 7.55 3.11 -6.44
CA THR A 115 7.53 1.99 -7.39
C THR A 115 8.91 1.34 -7.50
N GLY A 116 9.02 0.26 -8.26
CA GLY A 116 10.23 -0.56 -8.35
C GLY A 116 9.87 -2.04 -8.41
N PRO A 117 9.13 -2.58 -7.43
CA PRO A 117 8.46 -3.87 -7.59
C PRO A 117 7.41 -3.77 -8.70
N LEU A 118 7.65 -4.48 -9.80
CA LEU A 118 6.84 -4.40 -11.02
C LEU A 118 5.39 -4.84 -10.80
N GLY A 119 4.49 -4.33 -11.64
CA GLY A 119 3.05 -4.58 -11.60
C GLY A 119 2.29 -3.79 -10.54
N GLN A 120 2.92 -3.49 -9.40
CA GLN A 120 2.27 -2.77 -8.30
C GLN A 120 1.95 -1.31 -8.63
N GLY A 121 2.71 -0.65 -9.50
CA GLY A 121 2.44 0.74 -9.89
C GLY A 121 1.10 0.88 -10.62
N ILE A 122 0.82 0.03 -11.60
CA ILE A 122 -0.49 -0.04 -12.27
C ILE A 122 -1.60 -0.33 -11.26
N ALA A 123 -1.41 -1.34 -10.40
CA ALA A 123 -2.43 -1.71 -9.42
C ALA A 123 -2.69 -0.60 -8.38
N THR A 124 -1.67 0.17 -8.03
CA THR A 124 -1.78 1.37 -7.19
C THR A 124 -2.53 2.50 -7.93
N ALA A 125 -2.25 2.71 -9.21
CA ALA A 125 -2.96 3.69 -10.03
C ALA A 125 -4.47 3.34 -10.16
N VAL A 126 -4.82 2.06 -10.24
CA VAL A 126 -6.22 1.61 -10.16
C VAL A 126 -6.87 2.08 -8.85
N GLY A 127 -6.19 1.91 -7.71
CA GLY A 127 -6.66 2.41 -6.41
C GLY A 127 -6.84 3.94 -6.37
N MET A 128 -5.91 4.70 -6.95
CA MET A 128 -6.05 6.17 -7.06
C MET A 128 -7.28 6.56 -7.89
N ALA A 129 -7.53 5.88 -9.01
CA ALA A 129 -8.70 6.13 -9.86
C ALA A 129 -10.02 5.73 -9.18
N MET A 130 -10.03 4.66 -8.37
CA MET A 130 -11.17 4.30 -7.54
C MET A 130 -11.49 5.39 -6.51
N ALA A 131 -10.48 5.90 -5.81
CA ALA A 131 -10.64 6.98 -4.83
C ALA A 131 -11.18 8.26 -5.47
N GLU A 132 -10.65 8.64 -6.64
CA GLU A 132 -11.11 9.82 -7.38
C GLU A 132 -12.59 9.71 -7.73
N ARG A 133 -13.04 8.58 -8.29
CA ARG A 133 -14.47 8.36 -8.62
C ARG A 133 -15.36 8.36 -7.37
N HIS A 134 -14.91 7.73 -6.28
CA HIS A 134 -15.66 7.70 -5.03
C HIS A 134 -15.84 9.10 -4.44
N LEU A 135 -14.76 9.85 -4.33
CA LEU A 135 -14.77 11.20 -3.79
C LEU A 135 -15.55 12.17 -4.69
N ALA A 136 -15.44 12.05 -6.02
CA ALA A 136 -16.23 12.82 -6.98
C ALA A 136 -17.73 12.57 -6.78
N ALA A 137 -18.15 11.31 -6.68
CA ALA A 137 -19.56 10.96 -6.44
C ALA A 137 -20.07 11.46 -5.08
N LYS A 138 -19.21 11.48 -4.05
CA LYS A 138 -19.55 11.99 -2.73
C LYS A 138 -19.66 13.52 -2.66
N TYR A 139 -18.72 14.25 -3.25
CA TYR A 139 -18.52 15.67 -2.98
C TYR A 139 -18.89 16.62 -4.13
N ASN A 140 -18.91 16.17 -5.39
CA ASN A 140 -19.31 17.06 -6.49
C ASN A 140 -20.81 17.39 -6.41
N ARG A 141 -21.19 18.63 -6.69
CA ARG A 141 -22.58 19.11 -6.66
C ARG A 141 -22.82 20.11 -7.78
N ASP A 142 -23.93 19.98 -8.51
CA ASP A 142 -24.33 20.89 -9.58
C ASP A 142 -23.18 21.21 -10.57
N ALA A 143 -22.64 22.43 -10.51
CA ALA A 143 -21.54 22.92 -11.33
C ALA A 143 -20.14 22.78 -10.65
N TYR A 144 -20.09 22.30 -9.41
CA TYR A 144 -18.87 22.19 -8.61
C TYR A 144 -18.24 20.80 -8.74
N ASN A 145 -17.28 20.70 -9.66
CA ASN A 145 -16.47 19.50 -9.90
C ASN A 145 -15.21 19.51 -9.01
N VAL A 146 -15.41 19.49 -7.69
CA VAL A 146 -14.32 19.63 -6.70
C VAL A 146 -13.31 18.50 -6.74
N VAL A 147 -13.73 17.29 -7.12
CA VAL A 147 -12.88 16.15 -7.47
C VAL A 147 -13.18 15.73 -8.90
N ASP A 148 -12.24 16.00 -9.79
CA ASP A 148 -12.37 15.83 -11.24
C ASP A 148 -10.98 15.86 -11.88
N HIS A 149 -10.32 14.71 -11.88
CA HIS A 149 -8.97 14.57 -12.46
C HIS A 149 -8.72 13.17 -13.03
N TYR A 150 -7.63 13.04 -13.78
CA TYR A 150 -7.20 11.76 -14.34
C TYR A 150 -6.16 11.08 -13.44
N THR A 151 -5.97 9.79 -13.68
CA THR A 151 -4.86 9.01 -13.18
C THR A 151 -4.11 8.41 -14.37
N TYR A 152 -2.84 8.76 -14.49
CA TYR A 152 -1.96 8.25 -15.53
C TYR A 152 -0.93 7.28 -14.95
N ALA A 153 -0.57 6.26 -15.73
CA ALA A 153 0.58 5.44 -15.43
C ALA A 153 1.44 5.19 -16.67
N ILE A 154 2.76 5.08 -16.49
CA ILE A 154 3.65 4.51 -17.50
C ILE A 154 4.14 3.15 -17.01
N CYS A 155 3.97 2.12 -17.84
CA CYS A 155 4.41 0.76 -17.56
C CYS A 155 5.26 0.20 -18.70
N GLY A 156 5.93 -0.93 -18.43
CA GLY A 156 6.64 -1.71 -19.45
C GLY A 156 6.20 -3.18 -19.44
N ASP A 157 6.89 -4.00 -20.23
CA ASP A 157 6.58 -5.43 -20.40
C ASP A 157 6.59 -6.19 -19.06
N GLY A 158 7.54 -5.85 -18.19
CA GLY A 158 7.67 -6.45 -16.86
C GLY A 158 6.43 -6.25 -15.99
N ASP A 159 5.79 -5.07 -16.05
CA ASP A 159 4.54 -4.84 -15.32
C ASP A 159 3.41 -5.71 -15.86
N LEU A 160 3.36 -5.93 -17.18
CA LEU A 160 2.28 -6.66 -17.84
C LEU A 160 2.43 -8.18 -17.80
N MET A 161 3.59 -8.68 -17.37
CA MET A 161 3.81 -10.10 -17.02
C MET A 161 3.37 -10.43 -15.58
N GLU A 162 3.37 -9.44 -14.69
CA GLU A 162 3.06 -9.65 -13.26
C GLU A 162 1.56 -9.90 -13.03
N GLY A 163 1.24 -10.93 -12.24
CA GLY A 163 -0.16 -11.33 -11.99
C GLY A 163 -1.00 -10.23 -11.32
N VAL A 164 -0.39 -9.40 -10.47
CA VAL A 164 -1.08 -8.29 -9.78
C VAL A 164 -1.62 -7.23 -10.75
N SER A 165 -0.94 -6.98 -11.88
CA SER A 165 -1.42 -6.02 -12.87
C SER A 165 -2.60 -6.57 -13.68
N ALA A 166 -2.64 -7.89 -13.90
CA ALA A 166 -3.77 -8.58 -14.51
C ALA A 166 -5.01 -8.53 -13.61
N GLU A 167 -4.84 -8.83 -12.31
CA GLU A 167 -5.90 -8.69 -11.30
C GLU A 167 -6.48 -7.26 -11.28
N ALA A 168 -5.61 -6.26 -11.17
CA ALA A 168 -6.01 -4.86 -11.10
C ALA A 168 -6.67 -4.37 -12.40
N SER A 169 -6.15 -4.79 -13.56
CA SER A 169 -6.72 -4.42 -14.86
C SER A 169 -8.10 -5.03 -15.06
N SER A 170 -8.30 -6.28 -14.63
CA SER A 170 -9.62 -6.92 -14.61
C SER A 170 -10.61 -6.14 -13.74
N LEU A 171 -10.19 -5.74 -12.52
CA LEU A 171 -11.02 -4.97 -11.60
C LEU A 171 -11.35 -3.57 -12.15
N ALA A 172 -10.38 -2.85 -12.71
CA ALA A 172 -10.57 -1.50 -13.24
C ALA A 172 -11.58 -1.45 -14.40
N ALA A 173 -11.54 -2.45 -15.29
CA ALA A 173 -12.54 -2.56 -16.36
C ALA A 173 -13.92 -2.93 -15.84
N HIS A 174 -13.99 -3.82 -14.85
CA HIS A 174 -15.24 -4.15 -14.18
C HIS A 174 -15.87 -2.91 -13.51
N LEU A 175 -15.05 -2.00 -13.00
CA LEU A 175 -15.49 -0.76 -12.37
C LEU A 175 -15.65 0.40 -13.36
N GLN A 176 -15.37 0.23 -14.65
CA GLN A 176 -15.51 1.29 -15.67
C GLN A 176 -14.75 2.59 -15.34
N LEU A 177 -13.49 2.47 -14.89
CA LEU A 177 -12.66 3.60 -14.49
C LEU A 177 -12.10 4.39 -15.70
N GLY A 178 -12.95 5.08 -16.46
CA GLY A 178 -12.58 5.81 -17.70
C GLY A 178 -11.61 6.99 -17.54
N ARG A 179 -11.19 7.29 -16.31
CA ARG A 179 -10.16 8.31 -16.02
C ARG A 179 -8.79 7.72 -15.71
N LEU A 180 -8.65 6.41 -15.83
CA LEU A 180 -7.39 5.70 -15.78
C LEU A 180 -6.85 5.51 -17.20
N VAL A 181 -5.69 6.10 -17.48
CA VAL A 181 -5.00 5.96 -18.77
C VAL A 181 -3.58 5.45 -18.52
N VAL A 182 -3.27 4.30 -19.11
CA VAL A 182 -1.96 3.64 -18.98
C VAL A 182 -1.23 3.71 -20.30
N LEU A 183 -0.04 4.30 -20.30
CA LEU A 183 0.87 4.31 -21.45
C LEU A 183 1.86 3.15 -21.27
N TYR A 184 1.82 2.20 -22.20
CA TYR A 184 2.67 1.03 -22.20
C TYR A 184 3.83 1.23 -23.16
N ASP A 185 5.04 1.33 -22.61
CA ASP A 185 6.30 1.32 -23.35
C ASP A 185 6.58 -0.10 -23.86
N SER A 186 6.09 -0.38 -25.06
CA SER A 186 6.18 -1.70 -25.70
C SER A 186 7.38 -1.75 -26.63
N ASN A 187 8.48 -2.34 -26.16
CA ASN A 187 9.79 -2.23 -26.81
C ASN A 187 10.46 -3.57 -27.15
N ASP A 188 9.75 -4.68 -26.94
CA ASP A 188 10.18 -6.07 -27.19
C ASP A 188 11.43 -6.51 -26.40
N ILE A 189 11.81 -5.81 -25.33
CA ILE A 189 13.00 -6.12 -24.54
C ILE A 189 12.66 -6.23 -23.05
N SER A 190 13.04 -7.37 -22.48
CA SER A 190 13.12 -7.55 -21.03
C SER A 190 14.58 -7.49 -20.56
N LEU A 191 14.80 -7.57 -19.24
CA LEU A 191 16.14 -7.50 -18.66
C LEU A 191 17.09 -8.58 -19.22
N ASP A 192 16.60 -9.79 -19.46
CA ASP A 192 17.41 -10.93 -19.93
C ASP A 192 17.60 -11.01 -21.46
N GLY A 193 16.93 -10.15 -22.22
CA GLY A 193 17.00 -10.12 -23.69
C GLY A 193 15.64 -9.92 -24.35
N ASP A 194 15.56 -10.37 -25.60
CA ASP A 194 14.34 -10.32 -26.43
C ASP A 194 13.14 -10.89 -25.68
N LEU A 195 12.07 -10.10 -25.62
CA LEU A 195 10.86 -10.41 -24.87
C LEU A 195 10.19 -11.70 -25.34
N ASN A 196 10.28 -12.00 -26.65
CA ASN A 196 9.73 -13.21 -27.26
C ASN A 196 10.24 -14.53 -26.65
N ARG A 197 11.32 -14.50 -25.87
CA ARG A 197 11.88 -15.67 -25.18
C ARG A 197 11.01 -16.10 -23.98
N SER A 198 10.20 -15.21 -23.43
CA SER A 198 9.35 -15.48 -22.25
C SER A 198 7.93 -14.95 -22.37
N PHE A 199 7.65 -14.05 -23.33
CA PHE A 199 6.36 -13.39 -23.45
C PHE A 199 5.99 -13.17 -24.92
N SER A 200 4.83 -13.69 -25.33
CA SER A 200 4.38 -13.72 -26.73
C SER A 200 2.86 -13.70 -26.87
N GLU A 201 2.15 -13.29 -25.82
CA GLU A 201 0.70 -13.08 -25.87
C GLU A 201 0.33 -11.77 -26.59
N SER A 202 -0.95 -11.65 -26.96
CA SER A 202 -1.51 -10.39 -27.42
C SER A 202 -1.98 -9.58 -26.21
N VAL A 203 -1.17 -8.60 -25.79
CA VAL A 203 -1.55 -7.65 -24.72
C VAL A 203 -2.81 -6.90 -25.10
N GLU A 204 -2.88 -6.42 -26.34
CA GLU A 204 -4.03 -5.71 -26.89
C GLU A 204 -5.32 -6.52 -26.72
N ASP A 205 -5.33 -7.79 -27.14
CA ASP A 205 -6.53 -8.62 -27.05
C ASP A 205 -6.86 -9.00 -25.61
N ARG A 206 -5.86 -9.22 -24.75
CA ARG A 206 -6.10 -9.46 -23.32
C ARG A 206 -6.77 -8.26 -22.65
N TYR A 207 -6.32 -7.04 -22.93
CA TYR A 207 -6.91 -5.82 -22.36
C TYR A 207 -8.31 -5.54 -22.91
N LYS A 208 -8.54 -5.78 -24.20
CA LYS A 208 -9.90 -5.77 -24.78
C LYS A 208 -10.80 -6.80 -24.10
N ALA A 209 -10.30 -7.99 -23.80
CA ALA A 209 -11.06 -9.04 -23.11
C ALA A 209 -11.47 -8.64 -21.69
N TYR A 210 -10.65 -7.87 -20.96
CA TYR A 210 -11.04 -7.28 -19.68
C TYR A 210 -12.16 -6.23 -19.84
N GLY A 211 -12.18 -5.50 -20.94
CA GLY A 211 -13.12 -4.40 -21.21
C GLY A 211 -12.47 -3.02 -21.29
N TRP A 212 -11.15 -2.95 -21.48
CA TRP A 212 -10.43 -1.69 -21.69
C TRP A 212 -10.62 -1.16 -23.11
N GLN A 213 -10.48 0.15 -23.29
CA GLN A 213 -10.10 0.70 -24.59
C GLN A 213 -8.61 0.39 -24.80
N VAL A 214 -8.25 0.00 -26.02
CA VAL A 214 -6.84 -0.18 -26.39
C VAL A 214 -6.59 0.61 -27.65
N ILE A 215 -5.54 1.43 -27.62
CA ILE A 215 -5.08 2.26 -28.73
C ILE A 215 -3.63 1.91 -28.97
N ARG A 216 -3.24 1.78 -30.23
CA ARG A 216 -1.87 1.46 -30.62
C ARG A 216 -1.23 2.66 -31.34
N VAL A 217 -0.04 3.03 -30.89
CA VAL A 217 0.82 4.02 -31.54
C VAL A 217 2.04 3.28 -32.07
N GLU A 218 2.16 3.20 -33.40
CA GLU A 218 3.19 2.40 -34.06
C GLU A 218 4.59 3.05 -34.05
N ASP A 219 4.66 4.39 -34.02
CA ASP A 219 5.91 5.12 -33.88
C ASP A 219 5.91 5.92 -32.57
N GLY A 220 6.62 5.40 -31.57
CA GLY A 220 6.76 6.04 -30.27
C GLY A 220 7.58 7.32 -30.26
N ASN A 221 8.17 7.76 -31.38
CA ASN A 221 8.75 9.10 -31.52
C ASN A 221 7.77 10.12 -32.13
N ASP A 222 6.61 9.68 -32.62
CA ASP A 222 5.57 10.57 -33.17
C ASP A 222 4.68 11.12 -32.05
N ILE A 223 5.04 12.30 -31.55
CA ILE A 223 4.28 12.97 -30.48
C ILE A 223 2.86 13.39 -30.89
N GLU A 224 2.58 13.58 -32.18
CA GLU A 224 1.22 13.90 -32.63
C GLU A 224 0.32 12.66 -32.57
N ALA A 225 0.85 11.49 -32.94
CA ALA A 225 0.13 10.22 -32.81
C ALA A 225 -0.15 9.88 -31.35
N ILE A 226 0.84 10.10 -30.47
CA ILE A 226 0.68 9.91 -29.02
C ILE A 226 -0.38 10.88 -28.48
N ALA A 227 -0.32 12.17 -28.86
CA ALA A 227 -1.30 13.16 -28.43
C ALA A 227 -2.73 12.78 -28.84
N LYS A 228 -2.93 12.36 -30.10
CA LYS A 228 -4.24 11.88 -30.59
C LYS A 228 -4.75 10.67 -29.78
N ALA A 229 -3.86 9.74 -29.44
CA ALA A 229 -4.23 8.59 -28.64
C ALA A 229 -4.65 8.99 -27.21
N ILE A 230 -3.96 9.94 -26.58
CA ILE A 230 -4.35 10.43 -25.25
C ILE A 230 -5.67 11.23 -25.32
N GLU A 231 -5.88 12.04 -26.36
CA GLU A 231 -7.15 12.73 -26.58
C GLU A 231 -8.31 11.74 -26.74
N GLU A 232 -8.13 10.70 -27.56
CA GLU A 232 -9.13 9.62 -27.73
C GLU A 232 -9.37 8.86 -26.42
N ALA A 233 -8.31 8.60 -25.64
CA ALA A 233 -8.42 7.96 -24.34
C ALA A 233 -9.25 8.79 -23.34
N LYS A 234 -9.04 10.12 -23.32
CA LYS A 234 -9.79 11.02 -22.44
C LYS A 234 -11.26 11.16 -22.85
N ALA A 235 -11.59 10.93 -24.12
CA ALA A 235 -12.94 10.99 -24.64
C ALA A 235 -13.79 9.76 -24.29
N ASP A 236 -13.18 8.62 -23.94
CA ASP A 236 -13.89 7.44 -23.44
C ASP A 236 -14.05 7.48 -21.91
N GLU A 237 -15.21 7.92 -21.46
CA GLU A 237 -15.47 8.09 -20.02
C GLU A 237 -15.82 6.78 -19.28
N LYS A 238 -16.00 5.66 -20.00
CA LYS A 238 -16.55 4.41 -19.42
C LYS A 238 -15.55 3.27 -19.39
N ARG A 239 -14.46 3.34 -20.14
CA ARG A 239 -13.45 2.28 -20.18
C ARG A 239 -12.12 2.86 -19.77
N PRO A 240 -11.38 2.22 -18.83
CA PRO A 240 -9.98 2.56 -18.68
C PRO A 240 -9.24 2.27 -20.00
N THR A 241 -8.17 3.01 -20.28
CA THR A 241 -7.51 2.99 -21.59
C THR A 241 -6.05 2.57 -21.47
N LEU A 242 -5.65 1.58 -22.27
CA LEU A 242 -4.26 1.20 -22.48
C LEU A 242 -3.81 1.74 -23.83
N ILE A 243 -2.78 2.57 -23.83
CA ILE A 243 -2.13 3.06 -25.04
C ILE A 243 -0.83 2.28 -25.20
N GLU A 244 -0.79 1.32 -26.12
CA GLU A 244 0.43 0.62 -26.48
C GLU A 244 1.25 1.51 -27.41
N VAL A 245 2.36 2.03 -26.89
CA VAL A 245 3.29 2.86 -27.67
C VAL A 245 4.51 2.02 -28.01
N ARG A 246 4.69 1.76 -29.30
CA ARG A 246 5.81 0.96 -29.81
C ARG A 246 7.06 1.81 -29.85
N THR A 247 8.07 1.41 -29.07
CA THR A 247 9.32 2.17 -28.95
C THR A 247 10.53 1.29 -29.24
N THR A 248 11.68 1.94 -29.38
CA THR A 248 12.98 1.29 -29.37
C THR A 248 13.66 1.60 -28.04
N ILE A 249 13.86 0.58 -27.20
CA ILE A 249 14.65 0.75 -25.97
C ILE A 249 16.05 1.26 -26.31
N GLY A 250 16.56 2.22 -25.56
CA GLY A 250 17.88 2.80 -25.82
C GLY A 250 17.97 3.48 -27.19
N PHE A 251 16.86 3.99 -27.73
CA PHE A 251 16.82 4.74 -28.99
C PHE A 251 18.00 5.73 -29.10
N GLY A 252 18.62 5.85 -30.27
CA GLY A 252 19.78 6.72 -30.48
C GLY A 252 21.14 6.10 -30.16
N SER A 253 21.24 5.10 -29.27
CA SER A 253 22.50 4.37 -29.04
C SER A 253 22.79 3.45 -30.24
N PRO A 254 23.88 3.68 -31.01
CA PRO A 254 24.14 2.88 -32.20
C PRO A 254 24.37 1.39 -31.91
N ASN A 255 24.94 1.07 -30.75
CA ASN A 255 25.35 -0.29 -30.43
C ASN A 255 24.40 -1.00 -29.44
N LYS A 256 23.65 -0.26 -28.61
CA LYS A 256 22.77 -0.81 -27.57
C LYS A 256 21.27 -0.62 -27.80
N SER A 257 20.85 0.20 -28.77
CA SER A 257 19.42 0.34 -29.11
C SER A 257 18.79 -1.00 -29.51
N GLY A 258 17.55 -1.23 -29.08
CA GLY A 258 16.80 -2.47 -29.35
C GLY A 258 17.38 -3.71 -28.68
N LYS A 259 18.18 -3.55 -27.62
CA LYS A 259 18.83 -4.66 -26.90
C LYS A 259 18.74 -4.47 -25.40
N SER A 260 18.69 -5.59 -24.67
CA SER A 260 18.74 -5.60 -23.19
C SER A 260 20.02 -4.98 -22.62
N ALA A 261 21.09 -4.85 -23.40
CA ALA A 261 22.31 -4.15 -23.01
C ALA A 261 22.09 -2.65 -22.66
N SER A 262 20.98 -2.06 -23.11
CA SER A 262 20.57 -0.70 -22.73
C SER A 262 19.66 -0.65 -21.49
N HIS A 263 19.19 -1.80 -20.98
CA HIS A 263 18.19 -1.84 -19.92
C HIS A 263 18.74 -1.37 -18.56
N GLY A 264 19.77 -2.04 -18.02
CA GLY A 264 20.13 -1.90 -16.60
C GLY A 264 21.57 -1.50 -16.29
N SER A 265 22.27 -0.91 -17.26
CA SER A 265 23.64 -0.42 -17.05
C SER A 265 23.88 0.90 -17.78
N PRO A 266 24.80 1.75 -17.28
CA PRO A 266 25.27 2.92 -18.01
C PRO A 266 25.65 2.58 -19.47
N LEU A 267 25.48 3.54 -20.37
CA LEU A 267 25.86 3.36 -21.77
C LEU A 267 27.39 3.21 -21.89
N GLY A 268 28.12 3.98 -21.08
CA GLY A 268 29.56 4.15 -21.15
C GLY A 268 29.93 5.38 -22.00
N VAL A 269 31.02 6.04 -21.60
CA VAL A 269 31.47 7.34 -22.14
C VAL A 269 31.41 7.45 -23.68
N GLU A 270 31.95 6.47 -24.40
CA GLU A 270 31.99 6.52 -25.87
C GLU A 270 30.60 6.31 -26.49
N GLU A 271 29.81 5.39 -25.95
CA GLU A 271 28.44 5.15 -26.43
C GLU A 271 27.54 6.36 -26.16
N THR A 272 27.74 7.05 -25.04
CA THR A 272 27.05 8.31 -24.71
C THR A 272 27.36 9.40 -25.74
N LYS A 273 28.63 9.58 -26.13
CA LYS A 273 29.01 10.55 -27.17
C LYS A 273 28.34 10.24 -28.51
N LEU A 274 28.39 8.98 -28.95
CA LEU A 274 27.75 8.53 -30.19
C LEU A 274 26.22 8.70 -30.14
N THR A 275 25.62 8.47 -28.98
CA THR A 275 24.19 8.69 -28.75
C THR A 275 23.82 10.17 -28.85
N LYS A 276 24.63 11.07 -28.25
CA LYS A 276 24.45 12.53 -28.39
C LYS A 276 24.60 12.97 -29.85
N GLU A 277 25.56 12.41 -30.59
CA GLU A 277 25.71 12.65 -32.04
C GLU A 277 24.47 12.19 -32.84
N ALA A 278 23.94 11.00 -32.53
CA ALA A 278 22.73 10.48 -33.18
C ALA A 278 21.49 11.37 -32.95
N TYR A 279 21.46 12.13 -31.85
CA TYR A 279 20.44 13.14 -31.57
C TYR A 279 20.72 14.52 -32.15
N ALA A 280 21.85 14.71 -32.86
CA ALA A 280 22.40 16.02 -33.23
C ALA A 280 22.52 16.96 -32.02
N TRP A 281 22.80 16.41 -30.84
CA TRP A 281 23.00 17.17 -29.62
C TRP A 281 24.43 17.72 -29.59
N THR A 282 24.56 19.03 -29.77
CA THR A 282 25.87 19.70 -29.95
C THR A 282 26.50 20.21 -28.66
N ALA A 283 25.80 20.13 -27.52
CA ALA A 283 26.37 20.58 -26.25
C ALA A 283 27.50 19.65 -25.81
N GLU A 284 28.70 20.21 -25.64
CA GLU A 284 29.88 19.47 -25.19
C GLU A 284 29.88 19.15 -23.69
N GLN A 285 29.15 19.95 -22.90
CA GLN A 285 29.07 19.80 -21.45
C GLN A 285 27.91 18.85 -21.07
N ASP A 286 28.17 17.96 -20.12
CA ASP A 286 27.14 17.12 -19.52
C ASP A 286 26.15 17.96 -18.69
N PHE A 287 24.94 17.44 -18.48
CA PHE A 287 23.87 18.11 -17.74
C PHE A 287 23.47 19.47 -18.34
N HIS A 288 23.62 19.63 -19.65
CA HIS A 288 23.19 20.84 -20.35
C HIS A 288 21.67 20.88 -20.52
N VAL A 289 21.08 22.04 -20.21
CA VAL A 289 19.70 22.38 -20.54
C VAL A 289 19.71 23.77 -21.17
N ALA A 290 19.11 23.90 -22.35
CA ALA A 290 18.95 25.21 -23.00
C ALA A 290 17.81 25.99 -22.33
N GLU A 291 17.95 27.32 -22.20
CA GLU A 291 16.91 28.15 -21.56
C GLU A 291 15.55 28.03 -22.26
N GLU A 292 15.54 27.88 -23.59
CA GLU A 292 14.30 27.69 -24.36
C GLU A 292 13.54 26.41 -23.97
N VAL A 293 14.23 25.38 -23.45
CA VAL A 293 13.59 24.17 -22.93
C VAL A 293 12.90 24.46 -21.59
N TYR A 294 13.56 25.18 -20.68
CA TYR A 294 12.90 25.63 -19.45
C TYR A 294 11.73 26.56 -19.77
N ASP A 295 11.86 27.48 -20.72
CA ASP A 295 10.77 28.35 -21.17
C ASP A 295 9.59 27.55 -21.73
N ASN A 296 9.87 26.45 -22.45
CA ASN A 296 8.82 25.56 -22.95
C ASN A 296 8.04 24.94 -21.77
N PHE A 297 8.74 24.28 -20.84
CA PHE A 297 8.09 23.67 -19.67
C PHE A 297 7.40 24.70 -18.77
N ARG A 298 7.97 25.90 -18.61
CA ARG A 298 7.32 26.99 -17.88
C ARG A 298 5.96 27.34 -18.47
N LYS A 299 5.89 27.52 -19.80
CA LYS A 299 4.65 27.87 -20.50
C LYS A 299 3.64 26.72 -20.52
N THR A 300 4.09 25.50 -20.75
CA THR A 300 3.19 24.36 -20.98
C THR A 300 2.79 23.65 -19.69
N VAL A 301 3.59 23.75 -18.62
CA VAL A 301 3.35 23.09 -17.34
C VAL A 301 3.08 24.09 -16.22
N GLN A 302 4.04 24.99 -15.93
CA GLN A 302 3.94 25.86 -14.75
C GLN A 302 2.77 26.85 -14.87
N ASP A 303 2.73 27.63 -15.96
CA ASP A 303 1.70 28.66 -16.18
C ASP A 303 0.29 28.03 -16.27
N VAL A 304 0.19 26.87 -16.93
CA VAL A 304 -1.07 26.10 -17.06
C VAL A 304 -1.51 25.55 -15.70
N GLY A 305 -0.59 24.96 -14.94
CA GLY A 305 -0.85 24.38 -13.62
C GLY A 305 -1.27 25.41 -12.58
N GLU A 306 -0.60 26.57 -12.55
CA GLU A 306 -0.95 27.68 -11.66
C GLU A 306 -2.34 28.22 -11.98
N THR A 307 -2.65 28.40 -13.27
CA THR A 307 -3.97 28.84 -13.72
C THR A 307 -5.06 27.84 -13.31
N ALA A 308 -4.87 26.56 -13.62
CA ALA A 308 -5.84 25.51 -13.31
C ALA A 308 -6.09 25.37 -11.80
N GLN A 309 -5.05 25.51 -10.98
CA GLN A 309 -5.22 25.47 -9.52
C GLN A 309 -5.89 26.75 -9.00
N ALA A 310 -5.59 27.93 -9.55
CA ALA A 310 -6.25 29.19 -9.15
C ALA A 310 -7.75 29.17 -9.44
N GLU A 311 -8.14 28.63 -10.61
CA GLU A 311 -9.54 28.39 -10.98
C GLU A 311 -10.20 27.39 -10.01
N TRP A 312 -9.53 26.27 -9.71
CA TRP A 312 -10.04 25.29 -8.77
C TRP A 312 -10.20 25.85 -7.35
N ASN A 313 -9.25 26.65 -6.86
CA ASN A 313 -9.34 27.32 -5.55
C ASN A 313 -10.52 28.30 -5.50
N THR A 314 -10.76 29.02 -6.60
CA THR A 314 -11.92 29.94 -6.71
C THR A 314 -13.22 29.16 -6.63
N MET A 315 -13.36 28.10 -7.45
CA MET A 315 -14.50 27.20 -7.43
C MET A 315 -14.70 26.54 -6.05
N LEU A 316 -13.63 26.12 -5.38
CA LEU A 316 -13.71 25.54 -4.03
C LEU A 316 -14.20 26.55 -3.00
N GLY A 317 -13.82 27.82 -3.12
CA GLY A 317 -14.32 28.92 -2.29
C GLY A 317 -15.82 29.15 -2.47
N GLU A 318 -16.31 29.13 -3.72
CA GLU A 318 -17.74 29.20 -4.04
C GLU A 318 -18.51 27.97 -3.55
N TYR A 319 -17.94 26.77 -3.76
CA TYR A 319 -18.48 25.51 -3.26
C TYR A 319 -18.62 25.52 -1.73
N ALA A 320 -17.64 26.07 -0.99
CA ALA A 320 -17.71 26.20 0.47
C ALA A 320 -18.80 27.17 0.94
N GLN A 321 -19.17 28.17 0.14
CA GLN A 321 -20.31 29.05 0.44
C GLN A 321 -21.65 28.38 0.13
N ALA A 322 -21.73 27.63 -0.98
CA ALA A 322 -22.95 26.94 -1.38
C ALA A 322 -23.25 25.69 -0.54
N TYR A 323 -22.21 24.96 -0.12
CA TYR A 323 -22.27 23.66 0.55
C TYR A 323 -21.36 23.61 1.79
N PRO A 324 -21.58 24.45 2.81
CA PRO A 324 -20.64 24.65 3.92
C PRO A 324 -20.35 23.39 4.74
N GLU A 325 -21.36 22.57 5.04
CA GLU A 325 -21.16 21.32 5.80
C GLU A 325 -20.35 20.30 4.99
N LEU A 326 -20.70 20.12 3.71
CA LEU A 326 -20.04 19.16 2.83
C LEU A 326 -18.60 19.60 2.48
N ALA A 327 -18.35 20.89 2.36
CA ALA A 327 -17.02 21.44 2.18
C ALA A 327 -16.14 21.28 3.42
N ASN A 328 -16.70 21.46 4.63
CA ASN A 328 -15.98 21.19 5.87
C ASN A 328 -15.67 19.69 6.02
N GLU A 329 -16.60 18.79 5.69
CA GLU A 329 -16.33 17.35 5.68
C GLU A 329 -15.23 17.00 4.68
N PHE A 330 -15.29 17.55 3.46
CA PHE A 330 -14.27 17.34 2.44
C PHE A 330 -12.89 17.86 2.88
N GLN A 331 -12.83 19.06 3.46
CA GLN A 331 -11.59 19.63 4.00
C GLN A 331 -11.02 18.77 5.13
N ALA A 332 -11.85 18.29 6.06
CA ALA A 332 -11.41 17.38 7.12
C ALA A 332 -10.86 16.07 6.53
N ALA A 333 -11.56 15.50 5.55
CA ALA A 333 -11.15 14.29 4.85
C ALA A 333 -9.80 14.45 4.12
N MET A 334 -9.61 15.55 3.38
CA MET A 334 -8.33 15.87 2.71
C MET A 334 -7.16 15.95 3.69
N ASN A 335 -7.41 16.43 4.91
CA ASN A 335 -6.42 16.54 5.98
C ASN A 335 -6.30 15.28 6.85
N GLY A 336 -7.02 14.20 6.51
CA GLY A 336 -7.02 12.96 7.28
C GLY A 336 -7.57 13.10 8.70
N GLN A 337 -8.39 14.11 8.95
CA GLN A 337 -8.97 14.38 10.27
C GLN A 337 -10.19 13.49 10.52
N LEU A 338 -10.21 12.84 11.69
CA LEU A 338 -11.38 12.11 12.17
C LEU A 338 -12.37 13.08 12.81
N PRO A 339 -13.69 12.91 12.64
CA PRO A 339 -14.69 13.75 13.31
C PRO A 339 -14.54 13.72 14.83
N GLU A 340 -14.75 14.85 15.51
CA GLU A 340 -14.67 14.91 16.97
C GLU A 340 -15.70 13.97 17.61
N GLY A 341 -15.27 13.15 18.57
CA GLY A 341 -16.14 12.21 19.28
C GLY A 341 -16.57 10.99 18.47
N TRP A 342 -15.98 10.74 17.30
CA TRP A 342 -16.30 9.58 16.45
C TRP A 342 -16.22 8.24 17.21
N GLU A 343 -15.30 8.15 18.18
CA GLU A 343 -15.00 6.95 18.95
C GLU A 343 -16.07 6.62 20.00
N GLN A 344 -16.95 7.57 20.34
CA GLN A 344 -18.05 7.35 21.28
C GLN A 344 -19.10 6.37 20.75
N ASN A 345 -19.13 6.11 19.44
CA ASN A 345 -20.03 5.14 18.81
C ASN A 345 -19.50 3.69 18.87
N LEU A 346 -18.28 3.49 19.34
CA LEU A 346 -17.66 2.15 19.35
C LEU A 346 -18.35 1.21 20.36
N PRO A 347 -18.51 -0.08 20.02
CA PRO A 347 -19.21 -1.03 20.89
C PRO A 347 -18.40 -1.38 22.15
N THR A 348 -19.07 -1.89 23.16
CA THR A 348 -18.48 -2.44 24.40
C THR A 348 -19.01 -3.85 24.63
N TYR A 349 -18.15 -4.75 25.10
CA TYR A 349 -18.49 -6.13 25.40
C TYR A 349 -18.52 -6.36 26.91
N GLU A 350 -19.64 -6.90 27.40
CA GLU A 350 -19.88 -7.15 28.82
C GLU A 350 -19.31 -8.49 29.28
N LEU A 351 -18.99 -8.58 30.57
CA LEU A 351 -18.53 -9.83 31.19
C LEU A 351 -19.58 -10.93 31.02
N GLY A 352 -19.13 -12.15 30.74
CA GLY A 352 -20.00 -13.29 30.46
C GLY A 352 -20.51 -13.36 29.02
N SER A 353 -20.23 -12.36 28.18
CA SER A 353 -20.46 -12.45 26.74
C SER A 353 -19.34 -13.21 26.01
N LYS A 354 -19.65 -13.69 24.80
CA LYS A 354 -18.70 -14.33 23.89
C LYS A 354 -18.88 -13.75 22.50
N ALA A 355 -17.77 -13.50 21.81
CA ALA A 355 -17.76 -13.07 20.42
C ALA A 355 -16.44 -13.43 19.75
N ALA A 356 -16.50 -13.95 18.52
CA ALA A 356 -15.32 -14.05 17.67
C ALA A 356 -14.81 -12.65 17.33
N THR A 357 -13.49 -12.44 17.30
CA THR A 357 -12.95 -11.09 17.08
C THR A 357 -13.19 -10.57 15.66
N ARG A 358 -13.48 -11.46 14.68
CA ARG A 358 -14.03 -11.04 13.38
C ARG A 358 -15.43 -10.42 13.49
N ASN A 359 -16.29 -10.93 14.38
CA ASN A 359 -17.64 -10.39 14.56
C ASN A 359 -17.58 -9.04 15.29
N SER A 360 -16.71 -8.91 16.30
CA SER A 360 -16.49 -7.61 16.95
C SER A 360 -15.88 -6.59 15.99
N SER A 361 -14.95 -7.01 15.14
CA SER A 361 -14.43 -6.19 14.04
C SER A 361 -15.55 -5.72 13.11
N GLY A 362 -16.47 -6.60 12.70
CA GLY A 362 -17.62 -6.21 11.87
C GLY A 362 -18.57 -5.23 12.56
N ALA A 363 -18.79 -5.37 13.87
CA ALA A 363 -19.57 -4.39 14.64
C ALA A 363 -18.87 -3.02 14.69
N VAL A 364 -17.54 -3.00 14.85
CA VAL A 364 -16.74 -1.78 14.84
C VAL A 364 -16.75 -1.12 13.46
N ILE A 365 -16.59 -1.89 12.37
CA ILE A 365 -16.68 -1.39 10.99
C ILE A 365 -17.99 -0.64 10.76
N ASN A 366 -19.12 -1.20 11.20
CA ASN A 366 -20.42 -0.56 11.04
C ASN A 366 -20.55 0.72 11.90
N ALA A 367 -20.06 0.70 13.14
CA ALA A 367 -20.04 1.89 13.99
C ALA A 367 -19.17 3.02 13.41
N ILE A 368 -18.01 2.68 12.84
CA ILE A 368 -17.11 3.63 12.14
C ILE A 368 -17.79 4.17 10.88
N ALA A 369 -18.46 3.34 10.09
CA ALA A 369 -19.13 3.79 8.87
C ALA A 369 -20.17 4.89 9.13
N GLU A 370 -20.84 4.84 10.29
CA GLU A 370 -21.81 5.83 10.75
C GLU A 370 -21.15 7.13 11.23
N SER A 371 -20.01 7.07 11.93
CA SER A 371 -19.39 8.23 12.56
C SER A 371 -18.21 8.84 11.79
N VAL A 372 -17.66 8.14 10.79
CA VAL A 372 -16.47 8.54 10.02
C VAL A 372 -16.79 8.51 8.52
N PRO A 373 -17.21 9.66 7.93
CA PRO A 373 -17.66 9.72 6.54
C PRO A 373 -16.63 9.31 5.50
N SER A 374 -15.33 9.43 5.82
CA SER A 374 -14.20 9.09 4.93
C SER A 374 -13.85 7.59 4.91
N PHE A 375 -14.60 6.75 5.62
CA PHE A 375 -14.35 5.31 5.70
C PHE A 375 -14.78 4.60 4.40
N PHE A 376 -13.88 3.79 3.84
CA PHE A 376 -14.07 3.12 2.55
C PHE A 376 -13.36 1.76 2.55
N GLY A 377 -13.97 0.68 2.07
CA GLY A 377 -13.28 -0.61 2.12
C GLY A 377 -14.13 -1.81 1.77
N GLY A 378 -13.55 -3.00 1.91
CA GLY A 378 -14.25 -4.21 1.54
C GLY A 378 -13.42 -5.48 1.70
N SER A 379 -13.61 -6.44 0.78
CA SER A 379 -12.99 -7.76 0.90
C SER A 379 -12.66 -8.40 -0.44
N ALA A 380 -11.63 -9.25 -0.43
CA ALA A 380 -11.32 -10.16 -1.53
C ALA A 380 -12.29 -11.36 -1.52
N ASP A 381 -13.52 -11.16 -2.00
CA ASP A 381 -14.60 -12.16 -2.11
C ASP A 381 -15.02 -12.88 -0.81
N LEU A 382 -14.59 -12.35 0.34
CA LEU A 382 -14.76 -12.97 1.65
C LEU A 382 -15.52 -12.08 2.62
N ALA A 383 -16.33 -11.13 2.13
CA ALA A 383 -17.00 -10.12 2.97
C ALA A 383 -17.87 -10.77 4.07
N GLY A 384 -18.61 -11.84 3.74
CA GLY A 384 -19.42 -12.59 4.69
C GLY A 384 -18.60 -13.37 5.74
N SER A 385 -17.41 -13.85 5.36
CA SER A 385 -16.53 -14.65 6.23
C SER A 385 -15.66 -13.77 7.13
N ASN A 386 -15.15 -12.67 6.58
CA ASN A 386 -14.32 -11.67 7.26
C ASN A 386 -15.13 -10.69 8.11
N LYS A 387 -16.45 -10.60 7.86
CA LYS A 387 -17.36 -9.63 8.52
C LYS A 387 -16.98 -8.19 8.23
N THR A 388 -16.61 -7.90 6.98
CA THR A 388 -16.08 -6.60 6.55
C THR A 388 -17.11 -5.72 5.86
N TYR A 389 -18.36 -6.16 5.75
CA TYR A 389 -19.40 -5.42 5.03
C TYR A 389 -20.04 -4.34 5.91
N MET A 390 -20.16 -3.12 5.39
CA MET A 390 -20.89 -2.01 6.00
C MET A 390 -22.37 -2.14 5.65
N ASN A 391 -23.19 -2.62 6.59
CA ASN A 391 -24.56 -3.05 6.37
C ASN A 391 -25.51 -1.94 5.91
N ASN A 392 -25.26 -0.70 6.35
CA ASN A 392 -26.09 0.47 6.03
C ASN A 392 -25.57 1.27 4.83
N GLU A 393 -24.50 0.80 4.19
CA GLU A 393 -23.85 1.48 3.07
C GLU A 393 -24.04 0.69 1.78
N LYS A 394 -23.95 1.39 0.65
CA LYS A 394 -24.10 0.78 -0.68
C LYS A 394 -22.78 0.18 -1.20
N ASP A 395 -22.90 -0.60 -2.26
CA ASP A 395 -21.76 -1.16 -3.01
C ASP A 395 -21.13 -0.13 -3.95
N PHE A 396 -19.79 -0.09 -3.96
CA PHE A 396 -19.01 0.67 -4.91
C PHE A 396 -19.01 -0.04 -6.27
N THR A 397 -19.74 0.51 -7.23
CA THR A 397 -19.92 -0.09 -8.56
C THR A 397 -19.83 0.96 -9.66
N ARG A 398 -19.76 0.51 -10.92
CA ARG A 398 -19.81 1.39 -12.10
C ARG A 398 -21.06 2.27 -12.18
N ASP A 399 -22.16 1.85 -11.56
CA ASP A 399 -23.45 2.54 -11.59
C ASP A 399 -23.69 3.40 -10.34
N ASP A 400 -22.94 3.17 -9.26
CA ASP A 400 -22.96 3.97 -8.04
C ASP A 400 -21.57 4.01 -7.39
N TYR A 401 -20.77 5.01 -7.78
CA TYR A 401 -19.45 5.23 -7.18
C TYR A 401 -19.53 5.82 -5.75
N SER A 402 -20.71 6.25 -5.27
CA SER A 402 -20.85 6.77 -3.90
C SER A 402 -20.89 5.65 -2.85
N GLY A 403 -21.15 4.40 -3.28
CA GLY A 403 -21.12 3.25 -2.39
C GLY A 403 -19.76 3.05 -1.74
N LYS A 404 -19.76 2.56 -0.50
CA LYS A 404 -18.55 2.42 0.32
C LYS A 404 -18.02 0.98 0.38
N ASN A 405 -18.84 -0.02 0.06
CA ASN A 405 -18.46 -1.43 0.08
C ASN A 405 -17.76 -1.84 -1.22
N ILE A 406 -16.47 -2.17 -1.15
CA ILE A 406 -15.67 -2.57 -2.31
C ILE A 406 -15.68 -4.09 -2.47
N TRP A 407 -16.03 -4.55 -3.67
CA TRP A 407 -15.95 -5.94 -4.07
C TRP A 407 -14.68 -6.18 -4.89
N TYR A 408 -13.59 -6.54 -4.23
CA TYR A 408 -12.31 -6.74 -4.91
C TYR A 408 -12.28 -8.02 -5.76
N GLY A 409 -13.12 -9.02 -5.44
CA GLY A 409 -13.03 -10.39 -5.97
C GLY A 409 -11.83 -11.15 -5.38
N VAL A 410 -11.54 -12.36 -5.86
CA VAL A 410 -10.40 -13.17 -5.40
C VAL A 410 -9.09 -12.61 -5.96
N ARG A 411 -8.66 -11.48 -5.38
CA ARG A 411 -7.59 -10.61 -5.88
C ARG A 411 -6.87 -9.93 -4.72
N GLU A 412 -6.31 -10.72 -3.81
CA GLU A 412 -5.67 -10.22 -2.59
C GLU A 412 -4.57 -9.20 -2.90
N PHE A 413 -3.73 -9.49 -3.90
CA PHE A 413 -2.59 -8.64 -4.20
C PHE A 413 -3.02 -7.32 -4.82
N ALA A 414 -3.94 -7.34 -5.79
CA ALA A 414 -4.50 -6.10 -6.33
C ALA A 414 -5.30 -5.33 -5.29
N MET A 415 -5.99 -5.99 -4.36
CA MET A 415 -6.63 -5.32 -3.21
C MET A 415 -5.59 -4.56 -2.38
N GLY A 416 -4.48 -5.21 -1.99
CA GLY A 416 -3.42 -4.56 -1.23
C GLY A 416 -2.82 -3.35 -1.96
N ALA A 417 -2.54 -3.48 -3.26
CA ALA A 417 -1.99 -2.37 -4.05
C ALA A 417 -3.03 -1.25 -4.28
N ALA A 418 -4.29 -1.58 -4.53
CA ALA A 418 -5.36 -0.59 -4.67
C ALA A 418 -5.59 0.19 -3.37
N MET A 419 -5.54 -0.47 -2.20
CA MET A 419 -5.58 0.21 -0.91
C MET A 419 -4.44 1.22 -0.74
N ASN A 420 -3.23 0.90 -1.20
CA ASN A 420 -2.13 1.85 -1.21
C ASN A 420 -2.45 3.07 -2.10
N GLY A 421 -3.02 2.83 -3.28
CA GLY A 421 -3.46 3.90 -4.18
C GLY A 421 -4.53 4.81 -3.59
N ILE A 422 -5.51 4.22 -2.90
CA ILE A 422 -6.58 4.95 -2.19
C ILE A 422 -5.97 5.84 -1.09
N ALA A 423 -5.03 5.31 -0.31
CA ALA A 423 -4.36 6.08 0.74
C ALA A 423 -3.49 7.21 0.18
N LEU A 424 -2.73 6.95 -0.91
CA LEU A 424 -1.88 7.95 -1.57
C LEU A 424 -2.69 9.07 -2.23
N HIS A 425 -3.89 8.77 -2.73
CA HIS A 425 -4.78 9.77 -3.28
C HIS A 425 -5.15 10.85 -2.24
N GLY A 426 -5.37 10.42 -0.99
CA GLY A 426 -5.86 11.24 0.11
C GLY A 426 -7.38 11.37 0.13
N GLY A 427 -7.94 11.78 1.28
CA GLY A 427 -9.39 11.96 1.45
C GLY A 427 -10.14 10.77 2.05
N LEU A 428 -9.51 9.59 2.17
CA LEU A 428 -10.18 8.35 2.60
C LEU A 428 -9.36 7.58 3.63
N LYS A 429 -10.07 6.94 4.58
CA LYS A 429 -9.52 5.93 5.50
C LYS A 429 -9.93 4.56 4.98
N THR A 430 -8.95 3.78 4.51
CA THR A 430 -9.24 2.54 3.76
C THR A 430 -8.89 1.27 4.52
N TYR A 431 -9.71 0.22 4.29
CA TYR A 431 -9.43 -1.13 4.77
C TYR A 431 -9.73 -2.21 3.71
N GLY A 432 -9.16 -3.40 3.91
CA GLY A 432 -9.41 -4.57 3.07
C GLY A 432 -9.23 -5.87 3.84
N GLY A 433 -10.14 -6.83 3.62
CA GLY A 433 -10.14 -8.11 4.32
C GLY A 433 -9.96 -9.35 3.43
N THR A 434 -9.18 -10.30 3.93
CA THR A 434 -9.06 -11.69 3.44
C THR A 434 -8.74 -12.61 4.64
N PHE A 435 -8.59 -13.92 4.42
CA PHE A 435 -8.08 -14.83 5.44
C PHE A 435 -6.60 -14.56 5.71
N PHE A 436 -6.18 -14.75 6.95
CA PHE A 436 -4.84 -14.42 7.37
C PHE A 436 -3.78 -15.28 6.69
N VAL A 437 -4.10 -16.53 6.38
CA VAL A 437 -3.24 -17.45 5.62
C VAL A 437 -2.95 -16.92 4.21
N PHE A 438 -3.88 -16.15 3.61
CA PHE A 438 -3.69 -15.53 2.30
C PHE A 438 -3.04 -14.14 2.40
N SER A 439 -2.61 -13.72 3.59
CA SER A 439 -1.78 -12.52 3.74
C SER A 439 -0.47 -12.60 2.94
N ASP A 440 -0.03 -13.81 2.60
CA ASP A 440 1.12 -14.06 1.75
C ASP A 440 0.93 -13.57 0.31
N TYR A 441 -0.29 -13.62 -0.24
CA TYR A 441 -0.57 -13.18 -1.61
C TYR A 441 -0.35 -11.68 -1.81
N LEU A 442 -0.67 -10.87 -0.80
CA LEU A 442 -0.54 -9.41 -0.84
C LEU A 442 0.66 -8.87 -0.05
N ARG A 443 1.55 -9.75 0.40
CA ARG A 443 2.72 -9.39 1.20
C ARG A 443 3.61 -8.31 0.56
N PRO A 444 3.87 -8.30 -0.77
CA PRO A 444 4.65 -7.23 -1.38
C PRO A 444 3.95 -5.86 -1.33
N ALA A 445 2.61 -5.82 -1.35
CA ALA A 445 1.84 -4.58 -1.20
C ALA A 445 1.84 -4.08 0.26
N ILE A 446 1.78 -4.98 1.24
CA ILE A 446 1.96 -4.64 2.66
C ILE A 446 3.33 -4.00 2.88
N ARG A 447 4.37 -4.55 2.24
CA ARG A 447 5.73 -4.01 2.30
C ARG A 447 5.82 -2.61 1.71
N LEU A 448 5.15 -2.35 0.58
CA LEU A 448 5.10 -1.01 0.01
C LEU A 448 4.30 -0.03 0.88
N ALA A 449 3.19 -0.46 1.49
CA ALA A 449 2.44 0.36 2.44
C ALA A 449 3.32 0.80 3.62
N ALA A 450 4.10 -0.13 4.18
CA ALA A 450 5.02 0.14 5.27
C ALA A 450 6.14 1.10 4.89
N LEU A 451 6.74 0.88 3.71
CA LEU A 451 7.80 1.74 3.15
C LEU A 451 7.30 3.16 2.87
N MET A 452 6.09 3.28 2.30
CA MET A 452 5.44 4.56 2.00
C MET A 452 4.75 5.19 3.22
N GLN A 453 4.77 4.53 4.38
CA GLN A 453 4.16 5.00 5.63
C GLN A 453 2.63 5.20 5.53
N LEU A 454 1.94 4.37 4.73
CA LEU A 454 0.51 4.52 4.47
C LEU A 454 -0.33 3.90 5.60
N PRO A 455 -1.29 4.64 6.19
CA PRO A 455 -2.14 4.14 7.28
C PRO A 455 -3.32 3.28 6.78
N VAL A 456 -3.02 2.28 5.96
CA VAL A 456 -4.01 1.29 5.49
C VAL A 456 -4.28 0.25 6.58
N THR A 457 -5.51 -0.25 6.66
CA THR A 457 -5.89 -1.29 7.64
C THR A 457 -6.19 -2.62 6.96
N TYR A 458 -5.45 -3.66 7.30
CA TYR A 458 -5.70 -5.02 6.82
C TYR A 458 -6.52 -5.78 7.85
N VAL A 459 -7.66 -6.35 7.42
CA VAL A 459 -8.56 -7.14 8.27
C VAL A 459 -8.35 -8.61 7.96
N PHE A 460 -7.41 -9.23 8.66
CA PHE A 460 -7.06 -10.63 8.46
C PHE A 460 -7.78 -11.52 9.46
N THR A 461 -8.74 -12.30 8.99
CA THR A 461 -9.52 -13.21 9.85
C THR A 461 -9.04 -14.65 9.72
N HIS A 462 -9.61 -15.59 10.48
CA HIS A 462 -9.24 -17.02 10.40
C HIS A 462 -7.75 -17.19 10.73
N ASP A 463 -7.37 -16.78 11.93
CA ASP A 463 -5.99 -16.47 12.30
C ASP A 463 -5.11 -17.64 12.73
N SER A 464 -5.64 -18.86 12.86
CA SER A 464 -4.89 -20.01 13.39
C SER A 464 -5.47 -21.35 12.96
N ILE A 465 -4.92 -22.44 13.49
CA ILE A 465 -5.46 -23.81 13.37
C ILE A 465 -6.90 -23.97 13.90
N ALA A 466 -7.46 -22.99 14.62
CA ALA A 466 -8.87 -23.01 15.00
C ALA A 466 -9.83 -22.84 13.81
N VAL A 467 -9.30 -22.60 12.60
CA VAL A 467 -10.06 -22.69 11.35
C VAL A 467 -10.70 -24.06 11.21
N GLY A 468 -9.96 -25.15 11.44
CA GLY A 468 -10.55 -26.48 11.53
C GLY A 468 -10.61 -27.21 10.20
N GLU A 469 -11.82 -27.39 9.69
CA GLU A 469 -12.06 -28.40 8.66
C GLU A 469 -11.43 -28.07 7.29
N ASP A 470 -11.13 -26.80 7.01
CA ASP A 470 -10.44 -26.38 5.78
C ASP A 470 -8.96 -26.86 5.73
N GLY A 471 -8.38 -27.16 6.89
CA GLY A 471 -7.10 -27.82 7.03
C GLY A 471 -5.87 -26.97 6.71
N PRO A 472 -4.68 -27.62 6.53
CA PRO A 472 -3.38 -26.94 6.65
C PRO A 472 -3.10 -25.87 5.60
N THR A 473 -3.85 -25.85 4.49
CA THR A 473 -3.71 -24.79 3.47
C THR A 473 -4.41 -23.49 3.85
N HIS A 474 -5.29 -23.53 4.86
CA HIS A 474 -6.11 -22.42 5.33
C HIS A 474 -5.79 -22.00 6.77
N GLU A 475 -4.84 -22.68 7.41
CA GLU A 475 -4.50 -22.53 8.82
C GLU A 475 -3.16 -21.79 8.95
N PRO A 476 -3.17 -20.52 9.37
CA PRO A 476 -1.95 -19.76 9.56
C PRO A 476 -1.04 -20.39 10.63
N ILE A 477 0.27 -20.35 10.36
CA ILE A 477 1.32 -20.78 11.29
C ILE A 477 2.38 -19.69 11.42
N GLU A 478 3.01 -19.31 10.31
CA GLU A 478 4.14 -18.39 10.26
C GLU A 478 3.76 -16.92 10.02
N GLN A 479 2.51 -16.65 9.61
CA GLN A 479 2.09 -15.35 9.11
C GLN A 479 2.25 -14.24 10.17
N LEU A 480 2.05 -14.54 11.46
CA LEU A 480 2.33 -13.57 12.55
C LEU A 480 3.80 -13.17 12.57
N ALA A 481 4.72 -14.14 12.58
CA ALA A 481 6.16 -13.87 12.58
C ALA A 481 6.57 -13.14 11.30
N ALA A 482 6.01 -13.55 10.15
CA ALA A 482 6.30 -12.96 8.85
C ALA A 482 5.91 -11.47 8.81
N LEU A 483 4.76 -11.08 9.35
CA LEU A 483 4.35 -9.67 9.39
C LEU A 483 5.05 -8.88 10.51
N ARG A 484 5.24 -9.46 11.70
CA ARG A 484 5.95 -8.81 12.81
C ARG A 484 7.41 -8.49 12.49
N ALA A 485 8.04 -9.29 11.64
CA ALA A 485 9.40 -9.05 11.16
C ALA A 485 9.51 -7.89 10.15
N MET A 486 8.39 -7.46 9.55
CA MET A 486 8.39 -6.39 8.56
C MET A 486 8.51 -5.02 9.25
N PRO A 487 9.51 -4.19 8.90
CA PRO A 487 9.65 -2.86 9.47
C PRO A 487 8.42 -2.00 9.21
N ASN A 488 8.07 -1.15 10.18
CA ASN A 488 6.98 -0.17 10.09
C ASN A 488 5.60 -0.76 9.76
N VAL A 489 5.30 -1.98 10.25
CA VAL A 489 3.95 -2.56 10.26
C VAL A 489 3.53 -2.73 11.72
N SER A 490 2.33 -2.29 12.07
CA SER A 490 1.74 -2.64 13.37
C SER A 490 0.89 -3.89 13.22
N VAL A 491 1.17 -4.93 14.02
CA VAL A 491 0.39 -6.18 14.02
C VAL A 491 -0.34 -6.28 15.35
N ILE A 492 -1.67 -6.28 15.30
CA ILE A 492 -2.52 -6.31 16.49
C ILE A 492 -3.42 -7.55 16.45
N ARG A 493 -3.20 -8.47 17.39
CA ARG A 493 -3.97 -9.71 17.56
C ARG A 493 -4.80 -9.65 18.85
N PRO A 494 -6.02 -9.07 18.82
CA PRO A 494 -6.83 -8.83 19.99
C PRO A 494 -7.34 -10.13 20.66
N ALA A 495 -7.32 -10.13 21.99
CA ALA A 495 -7.69 -11.26 22.82
C ALA A 495 -9.18 -11.44 23.06
N ASP A 496 -9.98 -10.39 22.87
CA ASP A 496 -11.44 -10.40 22.98
C ASP A 496 -12.09 -9.26 22.18
N GLY A 497 -13.41 -9.12 22.34
CA GLY A 497 -14.17 -8.05 21.68
C GLY A 497 -13.74 -6.63 22.06
N ASN A 498 -13.38 -6.37 23.32
CA ASN A 498 -12.96 -5.03 23.77
C ASN A 498 -11.57 -4.69 23.24
N GLU A 499 -10.63 -5.65 23.24
CA GLU A 499 -9.33 -5.42 22.61
C GLU A 499 -9.45 -5.20 21.09
N SER A 500 -10.40 -5.87 20.43
CA SER A 500 -10.69 -5.67 19.00
C SER A 500 -11.17 -4.24 18.70
N VAL A 501 -12.00 -3.67 19.58
CA VAL A 501 -12.44 -2.26 19.51
C VAL A 501 -11.26 -1.31 19.63
N ALA A 502 -10.42 -1.51 20.66
CA ALA A 502 -9.22 -0.69 20.86
C ALA A 502 -8.23 -0.80 19.68
N ALA A 503 -8.07 -2.00 19.12
CA ALA A 503 -7.19 -2.24 17.98
C ALA A 503 -7.65 -1.48 16.73
N TRP A 504 -8.96 -1.48 16.43
CA TRP A 504 -9.54 -0.68 15.35
C TRP A 504 -9.35 0.82 15.56
N ARG A 505 -9.52 1.29 16.79
CA ARG A 505 -9.27 2.70 17.12
C ARG A 505 -7.84 3.10 16.81
N LEU A 506 -6.87 2.30 17.26
CA LEU A 506 -5.46 2.53 16.96
C LEU A 506 -5.14 2.45 15.47
N ALA A 507 -5.81 1.55 14.73
CA ALA A 507 -5.65 1.45 13.29
C ALA A 507 -6.15 2.71 12.57
N LEU A 508 -7.31 3.23 12.97
CA LEU A 508 -7.92 4.41 12.35
C LEU A 508 -7.17 5.70 12.69
N GLU A 509 -6.62 5.80 13.91
CA GLU A 509 -5.76 6.90 14.37
C GLU A 509 -4.35 6.86 13.77
N SER A 510 -3.95 5.76 13.10
CA SER A 510 -2.64 5.69 12.43
C SER A 510 -2.53 6.73 11.31
N THR A 511 -1.33 7.30 11.18
CA THR A 511 -0.98 8.30 10.15
C THR A 511 0.26 7.94 9.34
N ASN A 512 1.07 6.98 9.80
CA ASN A 512 2.41 6.74 9.28
C ASN A 512 2.82 5.27 9.16
N LYS A 513 1.88 4.34 9.34
CA LYS A 513 2.13 2.91 9.17
C LYS A 513 0.86 2.12 8.90
N PRO A 514 0.93 1.04 8.11
CA PRO A 514 -0.16 0.09 8.01
C PRO A 514 -0.40 -0.64 9.33
N THR A 515 -1.66 -1.03 9.55
CA THR A 515 -2.07 -1.85 10.69
C THR A 515 -2.70 -3.14 10.20
N ALA A 516 -2.17 -4.27 10.63
CA ALA A 516 -2.74 -5.60 10.39
C ALA A 516 -3.50 -6.07 11.64
N LEU A 517 -4.82 -6.17 11.52
CA LEU A 517 -5.71 -6.72 12.53
C LEU A 517 -5.87 -8.22 12.29
N VAL A 518 -5.46 -9.04 13.25
CA VAL A 518 -5.43 -10.50 13.15
C VAL A 518 -6.53 -11.10 14.04
N LEU A 519 -7.54 -11.72 13.43
CA LEU A 519 -8.86 -11.94 14.04
C LEU A 519 -9.34 -13.39 13.93
N THR A 520 -10.05 -13.85 14.96
CA THR A 520 -10.47 -15.25 15.09
C THR A 520 -11.68 -15.60 14.25
N ARG A 521 -11.81 -16.89 13.92
CA ARG A 521 -13.04 -17.49 13.37
C ARG A 521 -14.05 -17.79 14.49
N GLN A 522 -13.53 -18.38 15.56
CA GLN A 522 -14.21 -18.93 16.74
C GLN A 522 -14.44 -17.87 17.82
N ASP A 523 -15.46 -18.10 18.65
CA ASP A 523 -15.83 -17.19 19.72
C ASP A 523 -14.82 -17.17 20.86
N LEU A 524 -14.52 -15.97 21.37
CA LEU A 524 -13.68 -15.76 22.54
C LEU A 524 -14.52 -15.19 23.70
N PRO A 525 -14.20 -15.54 24.97
CA PRO A 525 -14.83 -14.92 26.13
C PRO A 525 -14.32 -13.49 26.34
N THR A 526 -15.18 -12.59 26.82
CA THR A 526 -14.74 -11.28 27.31
C THR A 526 -13.88 -11.44 28.56
N LEU A 527 -12.72 -10.78 28.59
CA LEU A 527 -11.76 -10.89 29.68
C LEU A 527 -12.01 -9.80 30.74
N GLU A 528 -12.09 -10.21 32.00
CA GLU A 528 -12.22 -9.27 33.13
C GLU A 528 -11.09 -8.23 33.13
N GLY A 529 -9.85 -8.68 32.95
CA GLY A 529 -8.67 -7.83 32.92
C GLY A 529 -8.56 -6.88 31.73
N ALA A 530 -9.33 -7.10 30.66
CA ALA A 530 -9.35 -6.26 29.47
C ALA A 530 -10.53 -5.27 29.45
N LYS A 531 -11.54 -5.43 30.32
CA LYS A 531 -12.79 -4.65 30.27
C LYS A 531 -12.61 -3.16 30.53
N ASP A 532 -11.80 -2.81 31.51
CA ASP A 532 -11.54 -1.42 31.90
C ASP A 532 -10.26 -0.90 31.24
N ASP A 533 -10.22 0.38 30.89
CA ASP A 533 -9.08 1.07 30.28
C ASP A 533 -8.50 0.35 29.06
N THR A 534 -9.34 -0.38 28.30
CA THR A 534 -8.89 -1.28 27.22
C THR A 534 -8.06 -0.56 26.18
N TYR A 535 -8.47 0.64 25.78
CA TYR A 535 -7.75 1.45 24.81
C TYR A 535 -6.32 1.73 25.27
N GLU A 536 -6.14 2.22 26.50
CA GLU A 536 -4.81 2.52 27.03
C GLU A 536 -3.94 1.26 27.16
N LYS A 537 -4.54 0.14 27.56
CA LYS A 537 -3.86 -1.16 27.67
C LYS A 537 -3.36 -1.66 26.32
N VAL A 538 -4.22 -1.71 25.30
CA VAL A 538 -3.86 -2.18 23.95
C VAL A 538 -2.91 -1.18 23.26
N ALA A 539 -3.06 0.12 23.50
CA ALA A 539 -2.18 1.14 22.96
C ALA A 539 -0.72 0.96 23.38
N LYS A 540 -0.50 0.39 24.57
CA LYS A 540 0.82 0.03 25.11
C LYS A 540 1.39 -1.29 24.58
N GLY A 541 0.61 -2.06 23.81
CA GLY A 541 1.04 -3.26 23.09
C GLY A 541 1.15 -4.54 23.93
N ALA A 542 1.57 -4.44 25.19
CA ALA A 542 1.46 -5.53 26.15
C ALA A 542 1.16 -4.99 27.55
N TYR A 543 0.32 -5.70 28.30
CA TYR A 543 -0.10 -5.29 29.64
C TYR A 543 -0.47 -6.51 30.50
N VAL A 544 -0.42 -6.36 31.82
CA VAL A 544 -0.84 -7.41 32.77
C VAL A 544 -2.35 -7.49 32.78
N VAL A 545 -2.90 -8.56 32.19
CA VAL A 545 -4.36 -8.81 32.14
C VAL A 545 -4.84 -9.49 33.41
N SER A 546 -3.99 -10.29 34.06
CA SER A 546 -4.31 -10.88 35.36
C SER A 546 -3.05 -10.92 36.21
N ALA A 547 -3.04 -10.18 37.32
CA ALA A 547 -1.87 -10.04 38.19
C ALA A 547 -1.63 -11.30 39.03
N SER A 548 -0.37 -11.54 39.40
CA SER A 548 -0.01 -12.46 40.48
C SER A 548 -0.48 -11.91 41.83
N LYS A 549 -0.61 -12.78 42.83
CA LYS A 549 -0.92 -12.36 44.21
C LYS A 549 0.30 -11.74 44.90
N LYS A 550 1.51 -12.23 44.58
CA LYS A 550 2.78 -11.68 45.05
C LYS A 550 3.23 -10.51 44.19
N GLU A 551 4.06 -9.66 44.79
CA GLU A 551 4.76 -8.58 44.08
C GLU A 551 5.69 -9.14 42.99
N THR A 552 6.37 -10.26 43.27
CA THR A 552 7.17 -11.00 42.29
C THR A 552 6.49 -12.34 42.01
N ALA A 553 5.98 -12.50 40.79
CA ALA A 553 5.38 -13.74 40.33
C ALA A 553 6.41 -14.90 40.29
N ASP A 554 5.93 -16.13 40.46
CA ASP A 554 6.76 -17.33 40.23
C ASP A 554 7.05 -17.52 38.74
N VAL A 555 6.07 -17.19 37.90
CA VAL A 555 6.13 -17.32 36.44
C VAL A 555 5.27 -16.25 35.79
N ILE A 556 5.67 -15.82 34.59
CA ILE A 556 4.85 -14.96 33.74
C ILE A 556 4.37 -15.78 32.54
N LEU A 557 3.06 -15.82 32.32
CA LEU A 557 2.44 -16.36 31.12
C LEU A 557 2.21 -15.22 30.13
N LEU A 558 2.81 -15.29 28.95
CA LEU A 558 2.63 -14.31 27.88
C LEU A 558 1.74 -14.94 26.81
N ALA A 559 0.71 -14.25 26.37
CA ALA A 559 -0.18 -14.76 25.34
C ALA A 559 -0.72 -13.64 24.45
N THR A 560 -1.24 -14.01 23.27
CA THR A 560 -1.90 -13.10 22.33
C THR A 560 -3.20 -13.72 21.84
N GLY A 561 -4.13 -12.90 21.36
CA GLY A 561 -5.35 -13.40 20.73
C GLY A 561 -6.12 -14.41 21.58
N SER A 562 -6.56 -15.49 20.93
CA SER A 562 -7.33 -16.57 21.55
C SER A 562 -6.63 -17.25 22.74
N GLU A 563 -5.31 -17.20 22.81
CA GLU A 563 -4.53 -17.91 23.83
C GLU A 563 -4.51 -17.17 25.18
N VAL A 564 -4.92 -15.90 25.24
CA VAL A 564 -4.94 -15.16 26.51
C VAL A 564 -5.96 -15.77 27.48
N SER A 565 -7.12 -16.18 26.98
CA SER A 565 -8.12 -16.88 27.80
C SER A 565 -7.59 -18.21 28.34
N LEU A 566 -6.86 -18.97 27.52
CA LEU A 566 -6.16 -20.20 27.92
C LEU A 566 -5.13 -19.93 29.02
N ALA A 567 -4.35 -18.85 28.89
CA ALA A 567 -3.37 -18.45 29.90
C ALA A 567 -4.01 -18.07 31.23
N VAL A 568 -5.16 -17.38 31.22
CA VAL A 568 -5.93 -17.03 32.43
C VAL A 568 -6.48 -18.29 33.13
N GLU A 569 -6.99 -19.26 32.38
CA GLU A 569 -7.44 -20.53 32.98
C GLU A 569 -6.25 -21.36 33.52
N ALA A 570 -5.11 -21.36 32.83
CA ALA A 570 -3.89 -21.99 33.32
C ALA A 570 -3.34 -21.33 34.59
N GLN A 571 -3.42 -19.99 34.71
CA GLN A 571 -3.08 -19.27 35.94
C GLN A 571 -3.91 -19.78 37.13
N LYS A 572 -5.22 -19.95 36.95
CA LYS A 572 -6.11 -20.47 38.00
C LYS A 572 -5.73 -21.88 38.42
N ALA A 573 -5.42 -22.76 37.46
CA ALA A 573 -5.01 -24.13 37.72
C ALA A 573 -3.64 -24.20 38.42
N LEU A 574 -2.66 -23.41 37.98
CA LEU A 574 -1.33 -23.31 38.61
C LEU A 574 -1.41 -22.84 40.07
N ALA A 575 -2.33 -21.92 40.37
CA ALA A 575 -2.52 -21.42 41.74
C ALA A 575 -3.00 -22.50 42.71
N VAL A 576 -3.75 -23.52 42.24
CA VAL A 576 -4.16 -24.68 43.06
C VAL A 576 -2.95 -25.49 43.51
N ASP A 577 -1.92 -25.54 42.67
CA ASP A 577 -0.66 -26.25 42.92
C ASP A 577 0.42 -25.37 43.55
N GLY A 578 0.06 -24.17 44.02
CA GLY A 578 0.96 -23.26 44.73
C GLY A 578 1.90 -22.44 43.84
N VAL A 579 1.69 -22.42 42.52
CA VAL A 579 2.44 -21.58 41.59
C VAL A 579 1.66 -20.30 41.31
N ASP A 580 2.22 -19.15 41.68
CA ASP A 580 1.60 -17.84 41.52
C ASP A 580 2.05 -17.17 40.21
N ALA A 581 1.24 -17.34 39.17
CA ALA A 581 1.52 -16.81 37.85
C ALA A 581 0.92 -15.40 37.64
N ALA A 582 1.61 -14.55 36.89
CA ALA A 582 1.02 -13.36 36.26
C ALA A 582 0.73 -13.64 34.78
N VAL A 583 -0.34 -13.06 34.23
CA VAL A 583 -0.71 -13.21 32.82
C VAL A 583 -0.59 -11.86 32.12
N VAL A 584 0.13 -11.85 31.00
CA VAL A 584 0.33 -10.70 30.12
C VAL A 584 -0.40 -10.95 28.80
N SER A 585 -1.33 -10.05 28.45
CA SER A 585 -1.86 -9.95 27.09
C SER A 585 -0.89 -9.10 26.28
N MET A 586 -0.42 -9.61 25.14
CA MET A 586 0.49 -8.91 24.22
C MET A 586 -0.16 -8.76 22.83
N PRO A 587 -1.23 -7.95 22.70
CA PRO A 587 -1.90 -7.78 21.41
C PRO A 587 -0.96 -7.26 20.31
N SER A 588 0.07 -6.47 20.63
CA SER A 588 1.02 -5.95 19.65
C SER A 588 2.45 -5.84 20.20
N MET A 589 3.34 -6.65 19.62
CA MET A 589 4.77 -6.66 19.92
C MET A 589 5.46 -5.34 19.53
N ASP A 590 5.13 -4.78 18.37
CA ASP A 590 5.74 -3.54 17.87
C ASP A 590 5.39 -2.34 18.76
N ARG A 591 4.14 -2.24 19.21
CA ARG A 591 3.70 -1.19 20.12
C ARG A 591 4.31 -1.33 21.51
N PHE A 592 4.47 -2.56 22.00
CA PHE A 592 5.15 -2.81 23.25
C PHE A 592 6.63 -2.42 23.17
N GLU A 593 7.30 -2.77 22.07
CA GLU A 593 8.70 -2.41 21.87
C GLU A 593 8.92 -0.88 21.72
N ALA A 594 7.88 -0.11 21.39
CA ALA A 594 7.93 1.35 21.39
C ALA A 594 7.78 2.00 22.78
N GLN A 595 7.44 1.24 23.82
CA GLN A 595 7.25 1.78 25.18
C GLN A 595 8.57 2.08 25.90
N THR A 596 8.49 2.88 26.97
CA THR A 596 9.63 3.18 27.83
C THR A 596 10.16 1.92 28.52
N ALA A 597 11.45 1.92 28.85
CA ALA A 597 12.06 0.81 29.59
C ALA A 597 11.38 0.57 30.96
N GLU A 598 10.93 1.64 31.62
CA GLU A 598 10.18 1.57 32.87
C GLU A 598 8.85 0.82 32.70
N TYR A 599 8.08 1.13 31.65
CA TYR A 599 6.84 0.43 31.37
C TYR A 599 7.07 -1.04 30.99
N LYS A 600 8.10 -1.31 30.18
CA LYS A 600 8.46 -2.70 29.83
C LYS A 600 8.85 -3.51 31.07
N GLU A 601 9.58 -2.91 32.02
CA GLU A 601 9.94 -3.54 33.29
C GLU A 601 8.72 -3.80 34.18
N SER A 602 7.71 -2.92 34.18
CA SER A 602 6.50 -3.14 34.99
C SER A 602 5.62 -4.28 34.45
N VAL A 603 5.72 -4.61 33.16
CA VAL A 603 4.99 -5.73 32.53
C VAL A 603 5.82 -7.02 32.52
N LEU A 604 7.11 -6.93 32.19
CA LEU A 604 8.04 -8.07 32.13
C LEU A 604 9.28 -7.84 33.01
N PRO A 605 9.14 -7.89 34.35
CA PRO A 605 10.24 -7.63 35.28
C PRO A 605 11.45 -8.50 34.96
N LYS A 606 12.63 -7.90 34.80
CA LYS A 606 13.88 -8.62 34.49
C LYS A 606 14.25 -9.68 35.54
N ALA A 607 13.77 -9.52 36.78
CA ALA A 607 14.00 -10.46 37.88
C ALA A 607 13.23 -11.78 37.72
N VAL A 608 12.13 -11.79 36.96
CA VAL A 608 11.32 -12.99 36.73
C VAL A 608 11.75 -13.62 35.39
N THR A 609 12.66 -14.58 35.43
CA THR A 609 13.20 -15.26 34.25
C THR A 609 12.36 -16.45 33.79
N LYS A 610 11.51 -16.99 34.67
CA LYS A 610 10.55 -18.06 34.34
C LYS A 610 9.38 -17.44 33.59
N ARG A 611 9.39 -17.63 32.27
CA ARG A 611 8.44 -17.01 31.35
C ARG A 611 7.98 -18.04 30.33
N PHE A 612 6.68 -18.11 30.13
CA PHE A 612 6.07 -19.09 29.24
C PHE A 612 5.17 -18.38 28.22
N ALA A 613 5.54 -18.42 26.95
CA ALA A 613 4.74 -17.80 25.88
C ALA A 613 3.76 -18.80 25.25
N ILE A 614 2.57 -18.33 24.86
CA ILE A 614 1.49 -19.17 24.33
C ILE A 614 0.88 -18.46 23.11
N GLU A 615 1.02 -19.06 21.94
CA GLU A 615 0.45 -18.53 20.69
C GLU A 615 0.21 -19.67 19.70
N MET A 616 -0.98 -19.76 19.09
CA MET A 616 -1.25 -20.71 18.00
C MET A 616 -0.61 -20.24 16.69
N GLY A 617 0.73 -20.28 16.66
CA GLY A 617 1.58 -19.92 15.53
C GLY A 617 3.04 -20.27 15.83
N ALA A 618 3.94 -19.96 14.89
CA ALA A 618 5.36 -20.29 15.00
C ALA A 618 5.99 -19.74 16.28
N THR A 619 6.89 -20.51 16.90
CA THR A 619 7.65 -20.07 18.10
C THR A 619 8.69 -18.99 17.79
N PHE A 620 8.96 -18.75 16.50
CA PHE A 620 9.96 -17.80 16.03
C PHE A 620 9.67 -16.37 16.53
N GLY A 621 10.67 -15.74 17.13
CA GLY A 621 10.59 -14.38 17.70
C GLY A 621 10.22 -14.32 19.19
N TRP A 622 9.45 -15.28 19.73
CA TRP A 622 9.01 -15.28 21.13
C TRP A 622 10.15 -15.31 22.16
N HIS A 623 11.28 -15.91 21.79
CA HIS A 623 12.51 -15.98 22.56
C HIS A 623 13.05 -14.60 23.00
N ARG A 624 12.67 -13.52 22.31
CA ARG A 624 12.92 -12.14 22.74
C ARG A 624 12.35 -11.84 24.13
N TYR A 625 11.18 -12.40 24.44
CA TYR A 625 10.44 -12.11 25.67
C TYR A 625 10.65 -13.19 26.73
N VAL A 626 10.75 -14.46 26.33
CA VAL A 626 10.91 -15.58 27.29
C VAL A 626 12.38 -15.81 27.70
N GLY A 627 13.34 -15.38 26.90
CA GLY A 627 14.77 -15.58 27.18
C GLY A 627 15.22 -17.04 27.06
N LEU A 628 16.40 -17.34 27.60
CA LEU A 628 16.99 -18.69 27.56
C LEU A 628 16.44 -19.65 28.61
N GLU A 629 15.85 -19.11 29.68
CA GLU A 629 15.30 -19.87 30.81
C GLU A 629 13.78 -20.05 30.73
N GLY A 630 13.14 -19.42 29.75
CA GLY A 630 11.73 -19.57 29.47
C GLY A 630 11.46 -20.62 28.40
N ASP A 631 10.18 -20.87 28.12
CA ASP A 631 9.72 -21.81 27.10
C ASP A 631 8.54 -21.24 26.32
N VAL A 632 8.23 -21.84 25.17
CA VAL A 632 7.15 -21.41 24.28
C VAL A 632 6.24 -22.61 23.96
N LEU A 633 4.94 -22.42 24.11
CA LEU A 633 3.93 -23.25 23.46
C LEU A 633 3.48 -22.55 22.18
N GLY A 634 4.04 -23.02 21.07
CA GLY A 634 3.66 -22.61 19.72
C GLY A 634 3.49 -23.82 18.81
N ILE A 635 3.38 -23.55 17.51
CA ILE A 635 3.22 -24.56 16.45
C ILE A 635 4.29 -24.34 15.39
N ASP A 636 5.24 -25.28 15.27
CA ASP A 636 6.33 -25.24 14.29
C ASP A 636 6.16 -26.29 13.18
N THR A 637 4.92 -26.67 12.91
CA THR A 637 4.50 -27.60 11.84
C THR A 637 3.23 -27.07 11.19
N PHE A 638 2.91 -27.51 9.97
CA PHE A 638 1.59 -27.20 9.39
C PHE A 638 0.45 -27.83 10.21
N GLY A 639 -0.77 -27.34 9.98
CA GLY A 639 -1.98 -27.81 10.65
C GLY A 639 -2.56 -29.12 10.11
N ALA A 640 -3.87 -29.33 10.26
CA ALA A 640 -4.56 -30.58 9.94
C ALA A 640 -6.04 -30.31 9.61
N SER A 641 -6.71 -31.17 8.83
CA SER A 641 -8.15 -31.04 8.61
C SER A 641 -8.92 -31.85 9.67
N ALA A 642 -9.54 -31.15 10.62
CA ALA A 642 -10.38 -31.72 11.69
C ALA A 642 -11.25 -30.62 12.32
N PRO A 643 -12.21 -30.94 13.22
CA PRO A 643 -12.87 -29.91 14.02
C PRO A 643 -11.86 -29.03 14.75
N GLY A 644 -12.01 -27.70 14.73
CA GLY A 644 -11.00 -26.77 15.27
C GLY A 644 -10.60 -27.05 16.72
N GLU A 645 -11.56 -27.35 17.60
CA GLU A 645 -11.29 -27.75 18.99
C GLU A 645 -10.42 -29.02 19.08
N LYS A 646 -10.62 -29.97 18.16
CA LYS A 646 -9.83 -31.20 18.11
C LYS A 646 -8.39 -30.93 17.70
N ILE A 647 -8.16 -30.06 16.73
CA ILE A 647 -6.81 -29.68 16.31
C ILE A 647 -6.09 -28.94 17.46
N MET A 648 -6.78 -27.99 18.10
CA MET A 648 -6.24 -27.27 19.26
C MET A 648 -5.84 -28.22 20.39
N GLU A 649 -6.67 -29.23 20.70
CA GLU A 649 -6.37 -30.26 21.68
C GLU A 649 -5.09 -31.04 21.32
N GLU A 650 -5.02 -31.57 20.09
CA GLU A 650 -3.90 -32.40 19.63
C GLU A 650 -2.58 -31.63 19.51
N TYR A 651 -2.65 -30.33 19.18
CA TYR A 651 -1.49 -29.45 19.14
C TYR A 651 -1.12 -28.90 20.53
N GLY A 652 -1.85 -29.30 21.57
CA GLY A 652 -1.49 -29.04 22.96
C GLY A 652 -1.97 -27.69 23.52
N PHE A 653 -2.92 -27.02 22.87
CA PHE A 653 -3.52 -25.77 23.37
C PHE A 653 -4.63 -26.06 24.39
N THR A 654 -4.26 -26.77 25.46
CA THR A 654 -5.13 -27.13 26.58
C THR A 654 -4.55 -26.62 27.90
N VAL A 655 -5.42 -26.35 28.88
CA VAL A 655 -5.02 -25.90 30.21
C VAL A 655 -4.06 -26.90 30.84
N GLU A 656 -4.35 -28.20 30.72
CA GLU A 656 -3.52 -29.28 31.24
C GLU A 656 -2.09 -29.23 30.66
N ASN A 657 -1.96 -29.08 29.34
CA ASN A 657 -0.67 -29.07 28.69
C ASN A 657 0.16 -27.83 29.07
N VAL A 658 -0.47 -26.65 29.16
CA VAL A 658 0.18 -25.43 29.62
C VAL A 658 0.68 -25.61 31.05
N VAL A 659 -0.16 -26.07 31.98
CA VAL A 659 0.20 -26.31 33.38
C VAL A 659 1.38 -27.28 33.48
N ARG A 660 1.35 -28.38 32.72
CA ARG A 660 2.41 -29.38 32.67
C ARG A 660 3.74 -28.77 32.22
N LYS A 661 3.77 -28.11 31.06
CA LYS A 661 4.99 -27.51 30.51
C LYS A 661 5.56 -26.40 31.40
N VAL A 662 4.70 -25.59 32.03
CA VAL A 662 5.12 -24.57 33.00
C VAL A 662 5.81 -25.21 34.19
N LYS A 663 5.26 -26.28 34.77
CA LYS A 663 5.88 -27.00 35.89
C LYS A 663 7.18 -27.70 35.52
N GLU A 664 7.35 -28.14 34.28
CA GLU A 664 8.60 -28.72 33.78
C GLU A 664 9.71 -27.67 33.61
N MET A 665 9.35 -26.42 33.36
CA MET A 665 10.26 -25.28 33.20
C MET A 665 10.73 -24.68 34.53
N LEU A 666 9.90 -24.75 35.59
CA LEU A 666 10.21 -24.28 36.94
C LEU A 666 11.24 -25.19 37.63
#